data_AF-A0A4P6ASI5-F1
#
_entry.id   AF-A0A4P6ASI5-F1
#
_cell.length_a   1.000
_cell.length_b   1.000
_cell.length_c   1.000
_cell.angle_alpha   90.00
_cell.angle_beta   90.00
_cell.angle_gamma   90.00
#
_symmetry.space_group_name_H-M   'P 1'
#
loop_
_entity.id
_entity.type
_entity.pdbx_description
1 polymer ?
#
loop_
_entity_poly.entity_id
_entity_poly.type
_entity_poly.pdbx_seq_one_letter_code
_entity_poly.pdbx_strand_id
1 'polypeptide(L)'
;MRKDLPPRYYLSHFHEFLAFFEGANSALLSDGATDFVERFKALDDDKQCIVVRAANRKYAVIDRTQFNYGEITEPQAQIDWLIENGWFGDITHATLNDIAGVLTKEALLALLAEYGSTQGLASLTKPKLVTLLNEHIGARGWPERFSLNNYLVCLFDDALRYLLFLYFGNTKSRLNQFSMRDLGVMRTRSDSVTDTARFDTKSDAEASWFYANHFSQLAFYNNDILLAIAEGELPVTEGVSASFYRDQLLYALGLKVLAFDRPKGLAILKQAQSDKAKEKWLRESYKDGNEDGVKEGLEEIIDNPPSDTLLAFAEDFYARKYHKKRTSTVTDMLRNASRTLDIDVSQNQQVERGVLAHYARHGIEGWRTENRLWRSLFGLTFWKQLYEEDTLVTEFDRRPLSLKQNNFYAKFEHSIEALLQKLDSKDKLRFHLHKMATMHYGKVNSLFMWSSHLLTPIEALIEHGSLDSIYTLLRMMCRDFESLRDGFPDIMVFDGALRFEEIKAPGDQLRRNQLVSIQRLQQAGFDVAVTTVKWIRDPAQPYVVVDIETTGGNNSYNRITEIGMVKLVGGKEVDRFQTLLNPQRRIPSNITRLTGISDEMVADAPLFAEVAEQVARFTEDAVFVAHNVNFDYGFIKQEFARLEQHFRRPKMCTVREMRRTYPGLPSYSLANLTKHFHIEMERHHRALSDAKAAAELLKLAFEKDDELTGLSAN
;
A
#
# COMPACT_ATOMS: atom_id res chain seq x y z
N MET A 1 26.75 -4.17 -5.31
CA MET A 1 27.18 -5.18 -6.31
C MET A 1 25.93 -5.99 -6.67
N ARG A 2 25.41 -5.92 -7.89
CA ARG A 2 24.29 -6.79 -8.29
C ARG A 2 24.83 -8.22 -8.35
N LYS A 3 24.18 -9.16 -7.67
CA LYS A 3 24.53 -10.58 -7.81
C LYS A 3 24.10 -11.02 -9.21
N ASP A 4 25.02 -11.56 -9.98
CA ASP A 4 24.68 -12.22 -11.24
C ASP A 4 24.22 -13.65 -10.94
N LEU A 5 23.10 -14.05 -11.54
CA LEU A 5 22.56 -15.40 -11.40
C LEU A 5 23.14 -16.30 -12.51
N PRO A 6 23.41 -17.59 -12.24
CA PRO A 6 23.95 -18.51 -13.24
C PRO A 6 22.97 -18.76 -14.40
N PRO A 7 23.41 -19.12 -15.62
CA PRO A 7 22.55 -19.20 -16.80
C PRO A 7 21.27 -20.02 -16.64
N ARG A 8 21.31 -21.16 -15.91
CA ARG A 8 20.15 -22.05 -15.65
C ARG A 8 19.53 -21.87 -14.26
N TYR A 9 19.71 -20.72 -13.60
CA TYR A 9 19.22 -20.49 -12.23
C TYR A 9 17.72 -20.81 -12.06
N TYR A 10 16.91 -20.53 -13.08
CA TYR A 10 15.46 -20.72 -13.06
C TYR A 10 15.08 -22.21 -12.99
N LEU A 11 15.91 -23.10 -13.55
CA LEU A 11 15.71 -24.54 -13.47
C LEU A 11 15.98 -25.01 -12.03
N SER A 12 17.05 -24.51 -11.40
CA SER A 12 17.32 -24.77 -9.97
C SER A 12 16.18 -24.30 -9.07
N HIS A 13 15.63 -23.11 -9.32
CA HIS A 13 14.44 -22.60 -8.60
C HIS A 13 13.22 -23.49 -8.83
N PHE A 14 13.06 -24.05 -10.03
CA PHE A 14 11.95 -24.94 -10.32
C PHE A 14 12.08 -26.29 -9.60
N HIS A 15 13.29 -26.86 -9.53
CA HIS A 15 13.53 -28.06 -8.73
C HIS A 15 13.32 -27.80 -7.23
N GLU A 16 13.76 -26.65 -6.72
CA GLU A 16 13.49 -26.21 -5.35
C GLU A 16 11.99 -26.11 -5.07
N PHE A 17 11.23 -25.55 -6.01
CA PHE A 17 9.77 -25.51 -5.97
C PHE A 17 9.14 -26.91 -5.99
N LEU A 18 9.62 -27.82 -6.84
CA LEU A 18 9.09 -29.19 -6.92
C LEU A 18 9.41 -30.04 -5.70
N ALA A 19 10.55 -29.79 -5.03
CA ALA A 19 10.94 -30.49 -3.80
C ALA A 19 9.91 -30.31 -2.68
N PHE A 20 9.15 -29.20 -2.70
CA PHE A 20 8.03 -28.98 -1.78
C PHE A 20 6.96 -30.08 -1.82
N PHE A 21 6.81 -30.76 -2.96
CA PHE A 21 5.81 -31.82 -3.17
C PHE A 21 6.35 -33.23 -2.93
N GLU A 22 7.57 -33.37 -2.37
CA GLU A 22 8.16 -34.68 -2.06
C GLU A 22 7.85 -35.14 -0.62
N GLY A 23 7.39 -34.24 0.25
CA GLY A 23 7.06 -34.50 1.66
C GLY A 23 5.55 -34.54 1.92
N ALA A 24 5.11 -33.88 3.00
CA ALA A 24 3.72 -33.87 3.45
C ALA A 24 2.71 -33.36 2.39
N ASN A 25 3.16 -32.51 1.47
CA ASN A 25 2.31 -31.92 0.43
C ASN A 25 2.08 -32.85 -0.78
N SER A 26 2.77 -33.99 -0.88
CA SER A 26 2.57 -34.98 -1.95
C SER A 26 1.13 -35.52 -1.98
N ALA A 27 0.53 -35.71 -0.80
CA ALA A 27 -0.84 -36.19 -0.66
C ALA A 27 -1.91 -35.20 -1.16
N LEU A 28 -1.54 -33.94 -1.44
CA LEU A 28 -2.44 -32.89 -1.93
C LEU A 28 -2.48 -32.82 -3.46
N LEU A 29 -1.66 -33.59 -4.17
CA LEU A 29 -1.58 -33.51 -5.62
C LEU A 29 -2.85 -34.07 -6.29
N SER A 30 -3.39 -33.31 -7.24
CA SER A 30 -4.38 -33.79 -8.19
C SER A 30 -3.71 -34.70 -9.21
N ASP A 31 -4.49 -35.53 -9.89
CA ASP A 31 -3.94 -36.53 -10.82
C ASP A 31 -3.14 -35.88 -11.96
N GLY A 32 -3.63 -34.73 -12.47
CA GLY A 32 -2.92 -33.94 -13.47
C GLY A 32 -1.65 -33.26 -12.93
N ALA A 33 -1.61 -32.90 -11.65
CA ALA A 33 -0.40 -32.38 -11.02
C ALA A 33 0.64 -33.46 -10.78
N THR A 34 0.21 -34.67 -10.38
CA THR A 34 1.08 -35.85 -10.27
C THR A 34 1.70 -36.21 -11.61
N ASP A 35 0.89 -36.34 -12.67
CA ASP A 35 1.36 -36.61 -14.05
C ASP A 35 2.39 -35.57 -14.51
N PHE A 36 2.12 -34.28 -14.26
CA PHE A 36 3.06 -33.22 -14.60
C PHE A 36 4.43 -33.38 -13.91
N VAL A 37 4.44 -33.63 -12.59
CA VAL A 37 5.69 -33.76 -11.82
C VAL A 37 6.49 -34.96 -12.29
N GLU A 38 5.84 -36.10 -12.50
CA GLU A 38 6.49 -37.33 -12.97
C GLU A 38 7.07 -37.16 -14.38
N ARG A 39 6.28 -36.64 -15.32
CA ARG A 39 6.72 -36.40 -16.70
C ARG A 39 7.84 -35.36 -16.74
N PHE A 40 7.78 -34.31 -15.93
CA PHE A 40 8.83 -33.28 -15.88
C PHE A 40 10.16 -33.86 -15.40
N LYS A 41 10.13 -34.68 -14.34
CA LYS A 41 11.34 -35.33 -13.80
C LYS A 41 11.96 -36.33 -14.78
N ALA A 42 11.19 -36.89 -15.71
CA ALA A 42 11.67 -37.79 -16.74
C ALA A 42 12.34 -37.09 -17.94
N LEU A 43 12.21 -35.76 -18.08
CA LEU A 43 12.87 -34.98 -19.13
C LEU A 43 14.36 -34.77 -18.83
N ASP A 44 15.17 -34.66 -19.89
CA ASP A 44 16.53 -34.12 -19.77
C ASP A 44 16.54 -32.60 -19.52
N ASP A 45 17.68 -32.09 -19.07
CA ASP A 45 17.87 -30.69 -18.66
C ASP A 45 17.45 -29.65 -19.71
N ASP A 46 17.69 -29.90 -21.01
CA ASP A 46 17.41 -28.93 -22.07
C ASP A 46 15.91 -28.79 -22.29
N LYS A 47 15.18 -29.92 -22.26
CA LYS A 47 13.72 -29.95 -22.32
C LYS A 47 13.10 -29.35 -21.05
N GLN A 48 13.65 -29.68 -19.88
CA GLN A 48 13.23 -29.05 -18.63
C GLN A 48 13.41 -27.53 -18.69
N CYS A 49 14.52 -27.05 -19.24
CA CYS A 49 14.75 -25.61 -19.40
C CYS A 49 13.67 -24.94 -20.23
N ILE A 50 13.24 -25.54 -21.35
CA ILE A 50 12.16 -24.99 -22.19
C ILE A 50 10.84 -24.94 -21.42
N VAL A 51 10.46 -26.04 -20.77
CA VAL A 51 9.24 -26.12 -19.96
C VAL A 51 9.24 -25.06 -18.86
N VAL A 52 10.35 -24.90 -18.12
CA VAL A 52 10.46 -23.90 -17.05
C VAL A 52 10.48 -22.47 -17.59
N ARG A 53 11.10 -22.22 -18.75
CA ARG A 53 11.04 -20.91 -19.41
C ARG A 53 9.62 -20.56 -19.83
N ALA A 54 8.84 -21.54 -20.30
CA ALA A 54 7.43 -21.37 -20.62
C ALA A 54 6.58 -21.17 -19.36
N ALA A 55 6.77 -21.99 -18.32
CA ALA A 55 6.12 -21.90 -17.01
C ALA A 55 6.30 -20.53 -16.31
N ASN A 56 7.44 -19.87 -16.55
CA ASN A 56 7.73 -18.54 -16.01
C ASN A 56 7.06 -17.39 -16.78
N ARG A 57 6.40 -17.66 -17.91
CA ARG A 57 5.62 -16.66 -18.63
C ARG A 57 4.29 -16.41 -17.92
N LYS A 58 3.72 -15.23 -18.17
CA LYS A 58 2.48 -14.79 -17.52
C LYS A 58 1.25 -15.54 -18.03
N TYR A 59 1.28 -15.95 -19.29
CA TYR A 59 0.16 -16.54 -20.02
C TYR A 59 0.52 -17.96 -20.43
N ALA A 60 -0.49 -18.80 -20.62
CA ALA A 60 -0.36 -20.19 -21.06
C ALA A 60 0.11 -20.33 -22.52
N VAL A 61 0.27 -19.21 -23.23
CA VAL A 61 0.69 -19.19 -24.63
C VAL A 61 2.13 -18.66 -24.69
N ILE A 62 2.94 -19.25 -25.57
CA ILE A 62 4.30 -18.79 -25.89
C ILE A 62 4.45 -18.58 -27.38
N ASP A 63 5.35 -17.66 -27.76
CA ASP A 63 5.85 -17.53 -29.13
C ASP A 63 7.15 -18.31 -29.24
N ARG A 64 7.13 -19.45 -29.95
CA ARG A 64 8.29 -20.36 -30.06
C ARG A 64 9.48 -19.70 -30.75
N THR A 65 9.25 -18.67 -31.59
CA THR A 65 10.33 -17.95 -32.29
C THR A 65 11.21 -17.14 -31.33
N GLN A 66 10.72 -16.88 -30.11
CA GLN A 66 11.44 -16.17 -29.06
C GLN A 66 12.20 -17.12 -28.11
N PHE A 67 12.07 -18.44 -28.28
CA PHE A 67 12.69 -19.44 -27.42
C PHE A 67 14.04 -19.91 -27.99
N ASN A 68 14.97 -18.96 -28.16
CA ASN A 68 16.34 -19.22 -28.61
C ASN A 68 17.33 -18.83 -27.51
N TYR A 69 17.53 -19.71 -26.55
CA TYR A 69 18.38 -19.47 -25.38
C TYR A 69 19.74 -20.15 -25.56
N GLY A 70 20.83 -19.42 -25.31
CA GLY A 70 22.20 -19.90 -25.56
C GLY A 70 22.63 -21.04 -24.63
N GLU A 71 21.95 -21.21 -23.50
CA GLU A 71 22.18 -22.29 -22.55
C GLU A 71 21.48 -23.62 -22.90
N ILE A 72 20.73 -23.70 -24.00
CA ILE A 72 19.95 -24.88 -24.41
C ILE A 72 20.46 -25.38 -25.77
N THR A 73 20.72 -26.69 -25.89
CA THR A 73 21.21 -27.30 -27.13
C THR A 73 20.06 -27.46 -28.12
N GLU A 74 20.21 -26.88 -29.31
CA GLU A 74 19.23 -26.94 -30.40
C GLU A 74 17.77 -26.66 -29.95
N PRO A 75 17.47 -25.45 -29.42
CA PRO A 75 16.20 -25.19 -28.70
C PRO A 75 14.94 -25.52 -29.48
N GLN A 76 14.93 -25.28 -30.81
CA GLN A 76 13.76 -25.56 -31.65
C GLN A 76 13.50 -27.05 -31.81
N ALA A 77 14.55 -27.89 -31.93
CA ALA A 77 14.40 -29.34 -32.03
C ALA A 77 13.87 -29.93 -30.71
N GLN A 78 14.31 -29.38 -29.58
CA GLN A 78 13.77 -29.74 -28.26
C GLN A 78 12.29 -29.36 -28.13
N ILE A 79 11.87 -28.20 -28.66
CA ILE A 79 10.46 -27.78 -28.70
C ILE A 79 9.64 -28.75 -29.56
N ASP A 80 10.15 -29.16 -30.73
CA ASP A 80 9.44 -30.10 -31.62
C ASP A 80 9.16 -31.43 -30.91
N TRP A 81 10.16 -31.98 -30.20
CA TRP A 81 9.97 -33.18 -29.39
C TRP A 81 8.91 -32.97 -28.29
N LEU A 82 8.91 -31.82 -27.63
CA LEU A 82 7.95 -31.49 -26.57
C LEU A 82 6.51 -31.37 -27.12
N ILE A 83 6.33 -30.90 -28.36
CA ILE A 83 5.04 -30.90 -29.05
C ILE A 83 4.57 -32.34 -29.29
N GLU A 84 5.43 -33.19 -29.87
CA GLU A 84 5.12 -34.60 -30.16
C GLU A 84 4.76 -35.40 -28.89
N ASN A 85 5.30 -34.99 -27.74
CA ASN A 85 5.06 -35.64 -26.45
C ASN A 85 4.02 -34.91 -25.58
N GLY A 86 3.20 -34.03 -26.17
CA GLY A 86 2.02 -33.47 -25.53
C GLY A 86 2.32 -32.51 -24.38
N TRP A 87 3.43 -31.76 -24.45
CA TRP A 87 3.69 -30.63 -23.54
C TRP A 87 3.12 -29.32 -24.08
N PHE A 88 3.11 -29.20 -25.40
CA PHE A 88 2.63 -28.03 -26.12
C PHE A 88 1.55 -28.42 -27.12
N GLY A 89 0.45 -27.67 -27.12
CA GLY A 89 -0.64 -27.76 -28.08
C GLY A 89 -0.68 -26.55 -29.01
N ASP A 90 -1.58 -26.60 -29.98
CA ASP A 90 -1.86 -25.46 -30.84
C ASP A 90 -2.76 -24.42 -30.15
N ILE A 91 -2.94 -23.28 -30.81
CA ILE A 91 -3.70 -22.14 -30.28
C ILE A 91 -5.18 -22.45 -29.98
N THR A 92 -5.74 -23.53 -30.53
CA THR A 92 -7.16 -23.88 -30.32
C THR A 92 -7.41 -24.30 -28.87
N HIS A 93 -6.35 -24.63 -28.13
CA HIS A 93 -6.36 -24.96 -26.72
C HIS A 93 -6.26 -23.73 -25.79
N ALA A 94 -6.13 -22.51 -26.34
CA ALA A 94 -5.98 -21.29 -25.54
C ALA A 94 -7.22 -20.40 -25.58
N THR A 95 -7.44 -19.66 -24.50
CA THR A 95 -8.42 -18.57 -24.52
C THR A 95 -7.86 -17.38 -25.31
N LEU A 96 -8.73 -16.56 -25.91
CA LEU A 96 -8.30 -15.32 -26.56
C LEU A 96 -7.58 -14.35 -25.64
N ASN A 97 -7.85 -14.43 -24.34
CA ASN A 97 -7.13 -13.65 -23.34
C ASN A 97 -5.67 -14.12 -23.20
N ASP A 98 -5.41 -15.43 -23.25
CA ASP A 98 -4.05 -15.96 -23.22
C ASP A 98 -3.26 -15.55 -24.46
N ILE A 99 -3.90 -15.65 -25.63
CA ILE A 99 -3.31 -15.27 -26.92
C ILE A 99 -2.99 -13.77 -26.94
N ALA A 100 -3.97 -12.94 -26.61
CA ALA A 100 -3.74 -11.50 -26.58
C ALA A 100 -2.76 -11.07 -25.49
N GLY A 101 -2.63 -11.86 -24.44
CA GLY A 101 -1.62 -11.68 -23.41
C GLY A 101 -0.21 -11.60 -23.97
N VAL A 102 0.14 -12.53 -24.85
CA VAL A 102 1.45 -12.65 -25.49
C VAL A 102 1.70 -11.56 -26.55
N LEU A 103 0.65 -11.18 -27.28
CA LEU A 103 0.76 -10.19 -28.35
C LEU A 103 1.10 -8.78 -27.82
N THR A 104 1.97 -8.05 -28.53
CA THR A 104 2.20 -6.63 -28.25
C THR A 104 0.98 -5.81 -28.68
N LYS A 105 0.85 -4.57 -28.18
CA LYS A 105 -0.22 -3.67 -28.64
C LYS A 105 -0.12 -3.42 -30.14
N GLU A 106 1.10 -3.31 -30.66
CA GLU A 106 1.37 -3.14 -32.09
C GLU A 106 0.94 -4.37 -32.91
N ALA A 107 1.25 -5.58 -32.43
CA ALA A 107 0.80 -6.81 -33.07
C ALA A 107 -0.74 -6.92 -33.11
N LEU A 108 -1.43 -6.56 -32.03
CA LEU A 108 -2.90 -6.53 -31.99
C LEU A 108 -3.48 -5.54 -33.00
N LEU A 109 -2.88 -4.35 -33.14
CA LEU A 109 -3.33 -3.35 -34.12
C LEU A 109 -3.09 -3.81 -35.56
N ALA A 110 -1.96 -4.48 -35.82
CA ALA A 110 -1.66 -5.05 -37.13
C ALA A 110 -2.69 -6.13 -37.52
N LEU A 111 -3.04 -7.02 -36.60
CA LEU A 111 -4.09 -8.03 -36.83
C LEU A 111 -5.45 -7.41 -37.08
N LEU A 112 -5.82 -6.39 -36.29
CA LEU A 112 -7.11 -5.70 -36.46
C LEU A 112 -7.21 -4.95 -37.80
N ALA A 113 -6.08 -4.47 -38.34
CA ALA A 113 -6.04 -3.81 -39.65
C ALA A 113 -6.48 -4.72 -40.80
N GLU A 114 -6.28 -6.04 -40.67
CA GLU A 114 -6.68 -7.01 -41.69
C GLU A 114 -8.21 -7.18 -41.77
N TYR A 115 -8.95 -6.81 -40.71
CA TYR A 115 -10.41 -6.85 -40.69
C TYR A 115 -11.07 -5.55 -41.16
N GLY A 116 -10.32 -4.45 -41.33
CA GLY A 116 -10.82 -3.17 -41.81
C GLY A 116 -10.09 -1.94 -41.26
N SER A 117 -10.81 -0.81 -41.15
CA SER A 117 -10.23 0.48 -40.78
C SER A 117 -9.62 0.47 -39.37
N THR A 118 -8.41 1.01 -39.26
CA THR A 118 -7.67 1.17 -37.99
C THR A 118 -7.92 2.51 -37.30
N GLN A 119 -8.77 3.36 -37.87
CA GLN A 119 -9.01 4.72 -37.37
C GLN A 119 -9.55 4.69 -35.94
N GLY A 120 -8.82 5.32 -35.01
CA GLY A 120 -9.19 5.37 -33.59
C GLY A 120 -8.78 4.15 -32.76
N LEU A 121 -8.26 3.07 -33.35
CA LEU A 121 -7.85 1.88 -32.58
C LEU A 121 -6.59 2.12 -31.74
N ALA A 122 -5.66 2.96 -32.21
CA ALA A 122 -4.41 3.22 -31.51
C ALA A 122 -4.59 3.88 -30.12
N SER A 123 -5.68 4.62 -29.91
CA SER A 123 -6.00 5.24 -28.62
C SER A 123 -6.68 4.27 -27.65
N LEU A 124 -7.14 3.10 -28.10
CA LEU A 124 -7.76 2.09 -27.25
C LEU A 124 -6.76 1.38 -26.35
N THR A 125 -7.28 0.91 -25.22
CA THR A 125 -6.51 0.09 -24.28
C THR A 125 -6.38 -1.33 -24.83
N LYS A 126 -5.30 -2.04 -24.43
CA LYS A 126 -5.07 -3.43 -24.84
C LYS A 126 -6.30 -4.32 -24.65
N PRO A 127 -7.02 -4.32 -23.49
CA PRO A 127 -8.22 -5.14 -23.32
C PRO A 127 -9.33 -4.86 -24.33
N LYS A 128 -9.58 -3.58 -24.68
CA LYS A 128 -10.58 -3.23 -25.70
C LYS A 128 -10.19 -3.75 -27.08
N LEU A 129 -8.91 -3.70 -27.41
CA LEU A 129 -8.39 -4.28 -28.67
C LEU A 129 -8.57 -5.79 -28.69
N VAL A 130 -8.39 -6.48 -27.56
CA VAL A 130 -8.65 -7.93 -27.46
C VAL A 130 -10.12 -8.25 -27.71
N THR A 131 -11.05 -7.50 -27.10
CA THR A 131 -12.49 -7.71 -27.30
C THR A 131 -12.88 -7.53 -28.76
N LEU A 132 -12.40 -6.47 -29.41
CA LEU A 132 -12.64 -6.24 -30.84
C LEU A 132 -12.05 -7.37 -31.71
N LEU A 133 -10.83 -7.80 -31.39
CA LEU A 133 -10.19 -8.89 -32.11
C LEU A 133 -10.98 -10.21 -31.96
N ASN A 134 -11.51 -10.49 -30.77
CA ASN A 134 -12.37 -11.64 -30.52
C ASN A 134 -13.63 -11.61 -31.38
N GLU A 135 -14.35 -10.48 -31.42
CA GLU A 135 -15.55 -10.33 -32.25
C GLU A 135 -15.26 -10.60 -33.73
N HIS A 136 -14.13 -10.09 -34.24
CA HIS A 136 -13.72 -10.33 -35.61
C HIS A 136 -13.32 -11.78 -35.89
N ILE A 137 -12.55 -12.41 -34.99
CA ILE A 137 -12.17 -13.83 -35.12
C ILE A 137 -13.40 -14.73 -35.06
N GLY A 138 -14.34 -14.47 -34.13
CA GLY A 138 -15.58 -15.23 -34.03
C GLY A 138 -16.45 -15.13 -35.29
N ALA A 139 -16.44 -13.98 -35.96
CA ALA A 139 -17.22 -13.76 -37.17
C ALA A 139 -16.53 -14.23 -38.47
N ARG A 140 -15.19 -14.16 -38.56
CA ARG A 140 -14.44 -14.28 -39.81
C ARG A 140 -13.23 -15.23 -39.75
N GLY A 141 -12.96 -15.85 -38.61
CA GLY A 141 -11.74 -16.64 -38.37
C GLY A 141 -10.49 -15.78 -38.18
N TRP A 142 -9.34 -16.42 -37.91
CA TRP A 142 -8.04 -15.74 -37.78
C TRP A 142 -7.56 -15.13 -39.11
N PRO A 143 -6.77 -14.03 -39.09
CA PRO A 143 -6.22 -13.46 -40.31
C PRO A 143 -5.24 -14.41 -40.99
N GLU A 144 -5.26 -14.50 -42.33
CA GLU A 144 -4.43 -15.44 -43.09
C GLU A 144 -2.92 -15.26 -42.87
N ARG A 145 -2.47 -14.03 -42.61
CA ARG A 145 -1.04 -13.72 -42.40
C ARG A 145 -0.57 -14.01 -40.98
N PHE A 146 -1.49 -14.31 -40.05
CA PHE A 146 -1.13 -14.65 -38.68
C PHE A 146 -0.70 -16.12 -38.62
N SER A 147 0.61 -16.35 -38.50
CA SER A 147 1.16 -17.70 -38.41
C SER A 147 0.86 -18.33 -37.05
N LEU A 148 -0.24 -19.07 -36.99
CA LEU A 148 -0.68 -19.81 -35.80
C LEU A 148 0.38 -20.81 -35.31
N ASN A 149 1.17 -21.37 -36.22
CA ASN A 149 2.20 -22.37 -35.93
C ASN A 149 3.36 -21.83 -35.07
N ASN A 150 3.49 -20.50 -34.95
CA ASN A 150 4.49 -19.89 -34.08
C ASN A 150 4.06 -19.86 -32.61
N TYR A 151 2.76 -20.02 -32.34
CA TYR A 151 2.20 -19.90 -30.99
C TYR A 151 1.84 -21.27 -30.44
N LEU A 152 2.40 -21.58 -29.28
CA LEU A 152 2.21 -22.86 -28.60
C LEU A 152 1.49 -22.63 -27.27
N VAL A 153 0.57 -23.53 -26.94
CA VAL A 153 -0.19 -23.53 -25.69
C VAL A 153 0.44 -24.54 -24.73
N CYS A 154 0.79 -24.10 -23.53
CA CYS A 154 1.29 -24.96 -22.46
C CYS A 154 0.15 -25.86 -21.97
N LEU A 155 0.11 -27.13 -22.38
CA LEU A 155 -0.93 -28.08 -21.96
C LEU A 155 -0.85 -28.45 -20.48
N PHE A 156 0.25 -28.07 -19.83
CA PHE A 156 0.49 -28.25 -18.40
C PHE A 156 0.11 -27.04 -17.53
N ASP A 157 -0.42 -25.96 -18.10
CA ASP A 157 -0.64 -24.70 -17.37
C ASP A 157 -1.61 -24.86 -16.18
N ASP A 158 -2.68 -25.64 -16.33
CA ASP A 158 -3.62 -25.89 -15.23
C ASP A 158 -2.98 -26.65 -14.06
N ALA A 159 -2.23 -27.72 -14.37
CA ALA A 159 -1.46 -28.48 -13.37
C ALA A 159 -0.43 -27.58 -12.66
N LEU A 160 0.31 -26.77 -13.42
CA LEU A 160 1.28 -25.82 -12.88
C LEU A 160 0.62 -24.76 -12.01
N ARG A 161 -0.51 -24.18 -12.42
CA ARG A 161 -1.23 -23.18 -11.61
C ARG A 161 -1.74 -23.78 -10.31
N TYR A 162 -2.18 -25.04 -10.32
CA TYR A 162 -2.55 -25.75 -9.11
C TYR A 162 -1.35 -25.95 -8.18
N LEU A 163 -0.20 -26.42 -8.70
CA LEU A 163 1.03 -26.53 -7.92
C LEU A 163 1.47 -25.17 -7.34
N LEU A 164 1.47 -24.11 -8.13
CA LEU A 164 1.78 -22.76 -7.65
C LEU A 164 0.80 -22.30 -6.55
N PHE A 165 -0.48 -22.66 -6.68
CA PHE A 165 -1.47 -22.40 -5.65
C PHE A 165 -1.19 -23.18 -4.35
N LEU A 166 -0.85 -24.47 -4.44
CA LEU A 166 -0.44 -25.25 -3.27
C LEU A 166 0.81 -24.68 -2.60
N TYR A 167 1.77 -24.20 -3.39
CA TYR A 167 3.02 -23.66 -2.84
C TYR A 167 2.84 -22.27 -2.23
N PHE A 168 2.12 -21.35 -2.87
CA PHE A 168 2.00 -19.95 -2.42
C PHE A 168 0.70 -19.66 -1.64
N GLY A 169 -0.27 -20.57 -1.67
CA GLY A 169 -1.60 -20.35 -1.09
C GLY A 169 -2.32 -19.15 -1.71
N ASN A 170 -2.09 -18.86 -3.00
CA ASN A 170 -2.81 -17.84 -3.77
C ASN A 170 -2.54 -17.99 -5.28
N THR A 171 -3.41 -17.43 -6.10
CA THR A 171 -3.34 -17.54 -7.58
C THR A 171 -2.46 -16.49 -8.26
N LYS A 172 -1.92 -15.51 -7.50
CA LYS A 172 -1.20 -14.35 -8.05
C LYS A 172 0.32 -14.53 -8.02
N SER A 173 0.83 -15.32 -7.09
CA SER A 173 2.26 -15.54 -6.90
C SER A 173 2.85 -16.36 -8.05
N ARG A 174 4.14 -16.16 -8.29
CA ARG A 174 4.89 -16.74 -9.41
C ARG A 174 6.31 -17.06 -8.95
N LEU A 175 7.01 -17.89 -9.71
CA LEU A 175 8.38 -18.36 -9.42
C LEU A 175 9.43 -17.25 -9.47
N ASN A 176 9.13 -16.07 -10.01
CA ASN A 176 10.03 -14.91 -9.97
C ASN A 176 10.40 -14.47 -8.54
N GLN A 177 9.65 -14.90 -7.51
CA GLN A 177 9.97 -14.65 -6.11
C GLN A 177 11.31 -15.29 -5.68
N PHE A 178 11.64 -16.47 -6.20
CA PHE A 178 12.95 -17.11 -5.95
C PHE A 178 14.09 -16.25 -6.49
N SER A 179 13.93 -15.70 -7.70
CA SER A 179 14.92 -14.79 -8.28
C SER A 179 15.04 -13.49 -7.49
N MET A 180 13.92 -12.92 -7.04
CA MET A 180 13.93 -11.71 -6.19
C MET A 180 14.60 -11.98 -4.83
N ARG A 181 14.45 -13.18 -4.26
CA ARG A 181 15.14 -13.62 -3.04
C ARG A 181 16.64 -13.67 -3.25
N ASP A 182 17.10 -14.38 -4.27
CA ASP A 182 18.54 -14.60 -4.49
C ASP A 182 19.27 -13.31 -4.87
N LEU A 183 18.58 -12.39 -5.56
CA LEU A 183 19.07 -11.04 -5.85
C LEU A 183 19.07 -10.10 -4.63
N GLY A 184 18.50 -10.51 -3.50
CA GLY A 184 18.40 -9.72 -2.27
C GLY A 184 17.34 -8.61 -2.32
N VAL A 185 16.47 -8.61 -3.34
CA VAL A 185 15.37 -7.66 -3.51
C VAL A 185 14.21 -8.03 -2.58
N MET A 186 13.98 -9.32 -2.38
CA MET A 186 12.98 -9.85 -1.47
C MET A 186 13.68 -10.58 -0.32
N ARG A 187 13.34 -10.21 0.91
CA ARG A 187 13.73 -10.99 2.08
C ARG A 187 12.66 -12.03 2.36
N THR A 188 13.06 -13.23 2.78
CA THR A 188 12.19 -14.38 3.09
C THR A 188 12.47 -14.88 4.51
N ARG A 189 11.77 -15.93 4.93
CA ARG A 189 11.97 -16.62 6.22
C ARG A 189 12.29 -18.10 6.02
N SER A 190 13.47 -18.38 5.49
CA SER A 190 13.98 -19.76 5.33
C SER A 190 13.99 -20.52 6.66
N ASP A 191 14.37 -19.85 7.75
CA ASP A 191 14.60 -20.49 9.06
C ASP A 191 13.31 -20.90 9.81
N SER A 192 12.14 -20.59 9.25
CA SER A 192 10.83 -20.80 9.88
C SER A 192 9.91 -21.70 9.06
N VAL A 193 10.44 -22.37 8.03
CA VAL A 193 9.68 -23.30 7.18
C VAL A 193 9.64 -24.67 7.85
N THR A 194 8.44 -25.22 8.00
CA THR A 194 8.20 -26.58 8.49
C THR A 194 7.69 -27.47 7.36
N ASP A 195 8.01 -28.77 7.40
CA ASP A 195 7.44 -29.77 6.47
C ASP A 195 5.99 -30.10 6.87
N THR A 196 5.12 -29.11 6.65
CA THR A 196 3.68 -29.18 6.95
C THR A 196 2.89 -28.97 5.67
N ALA A 197 1.83 -29.74 5.51
CA ALA A 197 0.91 -29.58 4.39
C ALA A 197 0.20 -28.22 4.45
N ARG A 198 0.01 -27.55 3.30
CA ARG A 198 -0.73 -26.26 3.26
C ARG A 198 -2.21 -26.42 3.58
N PHE A 199 -2.78 -27.53 3.13
CA PHE A 199 -4.18 -27.88 3.26
C PHE A 199 -4.28 -29.21 4.00
N ASP A 200 -5.37 -29.41 4.72
CA ASP A 200 -5.54 -30.57 5.59
C ASP A 200 -5.76 -31.86 4.77
N THR A 201 -6.45 -31.77 3.63
CA THR A 201 -6.76 -32.90 2.76
C THR A 201 -6.69 -32.51 1.27
N LYS A 202 -6.58 -33.52 0.39
CA LYS A 202 -6.67 -33.33 -1.08
C LYS A 202 -7.99 -32.67 -1.47
N SER A 203 -9.10 -33.13 -0.88
CA SER A 203 -10.45 -32.57 -1.11
C SER A 203 -10.51 -31.07 -0.77
N ASP A 204 -9.99 -30.66 0.39
CA ASP A 204 -9.95 -29.24 0.78
C ASP A 204 -9.05 -28.40 -0.14
N ALA A 205 -7.94 -28.97 -0.61
CA ALA A 205 -7.04 -28.31 -1.56
C ALA A 205 -7.69 -28.11 -2.94
N GLU A 206 -8.37 -29.13 -3.48
CA GLU A 206 -9.10 -29.07 -4.75
C GLU A 206 -10.29 -28.11 -4.69
N ALA A 207 -11.08 -28.15 -3.60
CA ALA A 207 -12.16 -27.20 -3.36
C ALA A 207 -11.62 -25.76 -3.26
N SER A 208 -10.56 -25.55 -2.47
CA SER A 208 -9.90 -24.24 -2.33
C SER A 208 -9.41 -23.70 -3.69
N TRP A 209 -8.81 -24.56 -4.52
CA TRP A 209 -8.36 -24.20 -5.86
C TRP A 209 -9.52 -23.82 -6.76
N PHE A 210 -10.60 -24.62 -6.79
CA PHE A 210 -11.80 -24.32 -7.58
C PHE A 210 -12.29 -22.89 -7.31
N TYR A 211 -12.49 -22.56 -6.04
CA TYR A 211 -12.98 -21.24 -5.62
C TYR A 211 -11.98 -20.12 -5.96
N ALA A 212 -10.70 -20.30 -5.64
CA ALA A 212 -9.67 -19.30 -5.88
C ALA A 212 -9.42 -19.04 -7.38
N ASN A 213 -9.49 -20.09 -8.19
CA ASN A 213 -9.30 -20.03 -9.63
C ASN A 213 -10.44 -19.25 -10.29
N HIS A 214 -11.70 -19.64 -10.03
CA HIS A 214 -12.86 -18.92 -10.57
C HIS A 214 -12.86 -17.46 -10.11
N PHE A 215 -12.56 -17.18 -8.84
CA PHE A 215 -12.48 -15.81 -8.32
C PHE A 215 -11.49 -14.95 -9.11
N SER A 216 -10.31 -15.51 -9.46
CA SER A 216 -9.30 -14.81 -10.24
C SER A 216 -9.71 -14.51 -11.68
N GLN A 217 -10.63 -15.31 -12.23
CA GLN A 217 -11.10 -15.22 -13.62
C GLN A 217 -12.42 -14.46 -13.77
N LEU A 218 -13.16 -14.18 -12.69
CA LEU A 218 -14.46 -13.48 -12.70
C LEU A 218 -14.50 -12.19 -13.54
N ALA A 219 -13.37 -11.47 -13.64
CA ALA A 219 -13.29 -10.24 -14.44
C ALA A 219 -13.48 -10.49 -15.95
N PHE A 220 -13.21 -11.71 -16.41
CA PHE A 220 -13.21 -12.11 -17.83
C PHE A 220 -14.42 -12.94 -18.23
N TYR A 221 -15.19 -13.45 -17.26
CA TYR A 221 -16.41 -14.22 -17.53
C TYR A 221 -17.53 -13.31 -18.05
N ASN A 222 -18.23 -13.81 -19.06
CA ASN A 222 -19.49 -13.23 -19.55
C ASN A 222 -20.66 -13.63 -18.64
N ASN A 223 -21.84 -13.07 -18.89
CA ASN A 223 -23.01 -13.32 -18.04
C ASN A 223 -23.43 -14.79 -18.02
N ASP A 224 -23.30 -15.51 -19.13
CA ASP A 224 -23.69 -16.92 -19.22
C ASP A 224 -22.80 -17.81 -18.34
N ILE A 225 -21.48 -17.60 -18.36
CA ILE A 225 -20.54 -18.31 -17.48
C ILE A 225 -20.81 -17.97 -16.02
N LEU A 226 -21.08 -16.69 -15.71
CA LEU A 226 -21.39 -16.29 -14.33
C LEU A 226 -22.65 -16.98 -13.80
N LEU A 227 -23.69 -17.12 -14.64
CA LEU A 227 -24.90 -17.86 -14.29
C LEU A 227 -24.64 -19.37 -14.16
N ALA A 228 -23.88 -19.95 -15.08
CA ALA A 228 -23.52 -21.38 -15.01
C ALA A 228 -22.77 -21.73 -13.72
N ILE A 229 -21.86 -20.86 -13.26
CA ILE A 229 -21.17 -21.05 -11.97
C ILE A 229 -22.14 -20.88 -10.79
N ALA A 230 -23.05 -19.90 -10.87
CA ALA A 230 -24.02 -19.65 -9.82
C ALA A 230 -25.05 -20.79 -9.65
N GLU A 231 -25.36 -21.50 -10.71
CA GLU A 231 -26.33 -22.61 -10.75
C GLU A 231 -25.67 -23.99 -10.64
N GLY A 232 -24.37 -24.07 -10.88
CA GLY A 232 -23.59 -25.29 -10.84
C GLY A 232 -23.37 -25.83 -9.41
N GLU A 233 -22.94 -27.08 -9.34
CA GLU A 233 -22.58 -27.73 -8.08
C GLU A 233 -21.25 -27.18 -7.58
N LEU A 234 -21.26 -26.57 -6.39
CA LEU A 234 -20.07 -26.02 -5.74
C LEU A 234 -19.42 -27.09 -4.85
N PRO A 235 -18.08 -27.25 -4.90
CA PRO A 235 -17.38 -28.24 -4.07
C PRO A 235 -17.64 -28.06 -2.57
N VAL A 236 -17.81 -29.16 -1.84
CA VAL A 236 -18.02 -29.13 -0.39
C VAL A 236 -16.80 -28.54 0.32
N THR A 237 -17.03 -27.68 1.30
CA THR A 237 -15.98 -27.07 2.11
C THR A 237 -15.83 -27.82 3.42
N GLU A 238 -14.88 -28.77 3.48
CA GLU A 238 -14.58 -29.55 4.69
C GLU A 238 -13.65 -28.80 5.65
N GLY A 239 -12.80 -27.89 5.13
CA GLY A 239 -11.82 -27.15 5.90
C GLY A 239 -12.04 -25.63 5.95
N VAL A 240 -11.25 -24.97 6.80
CA VAL A 240 -11.25 -23.51 6.98
C VAL A 240 -10.76 -22.80 5.71
N SER A 241 -9.81 -23.40 4.99
CA SER A 241 -9.23 -22.83 3.78
C SER A 241 -10.22 -22.79 2.62
N ALA A 242 -10.92 -23.89 2.31
CA ALA A 242 -11.92 -23.89 1.24
C ALA A 242 -13.07 -22.94 1.54
N SER A 243 -13.52 -22.87 2.80
CA SER A 243 -14.55 -21.93 3.27
C SER A 243 -14.14 -20.47 3.02
N PHE A 244 -12.88 -20.12 3.29
CA PHE A 244 -12.35 -18.78 3.04
C PHE A 244 -12.38 -18.39 1.56
N TYR A 245 -11.95 -19.28 0.65
CA TYR A 245 -11.98 -18.99 -0.78
C TYR A 245 -13.40 -18.99 -1.35
N ARG A 246 -14.28 -19.88 -0.86
CA ARG A 246 -15.69 -19.92 -1.23
C ARG A 246 -16.36 -18.58 -0.97
N ASP A 247 -16.15 -18.00 0.20
CA ASP A 247 -16.72 -16.70 0.55
C ASP A 247 -16.22 -15.56 -0.34
N GLN A 248 -14.93 -15.58 -0.73
CA GLN A 248 -14.40 -14.60 -1.68
C GLN A 248 -15.07 -14.71 -3.05
N LEU A 249 -15.22 -15.95 -3.55
CA LEU A 249 -15.90 -16.20 -4.82
C LEU A 249 -17.35 -15.73 -4.75
N LEU A 250 -18.12 -16.21 -3.78
CA LEU A 250 -19.55 -15.92 -3.67
C LEU A 250 -19.83 -14.42 -3.51
N TYR A 251 -19.03 -13.71 -2.72
CA TYR A 251 -19.18 -12.26 -2.60
C TYR A 251 -18.99 -11.56 -3.96
N ALA A 252 -17.88 -11.86 -4.66
CA ALA A 252 -17.58 -11.20 -5.92
C ALA A 252 -18.50 -11.63 -7.08
N LEU A 253 -18.88 -12.91 -7.12
CA LEU A 253 -19.85 -13.46 -8.05
C LEU A 253 -21.23 -12.82 -7.83
N GLY A 254 -21.69 -12.79 -6.58
CA GLY A 254 -22.95 -12.18 -6.19
C GLY A 254 -23.04 -10.71 -6.59
N LEU A 255 -21.96 -9.93 -6.41
CA LEU A 255 -21.88 -8.53 -6.88
C LEU A 255 -22.02 -8.40 -8.40
N LYS A 256 -21.39 -9.30 -9.17
CA LYS A 256 -21.47 -9.28 -10.64
C LYS A 256 -22.85 -9.68 -11.15
N VAL A 257 -23.41 -10.76 -10.61
CA VAL A 257 -24.74 -11.25 -10.98
C VAL A 257 -25.81 -10.23 -10.59
N LEU A 258 -25.71 -9.61 -9.40
CA LEU A 258 -26.63 -8.55 -8.94
C LEU A 258 -26.77 -7.38 -9.94
N ALA A 259 -25.75 -7.12 -10.77
CA ALA A 259 -25.79 -6.04 -11.75
C ALA A 259 -26.73 -6.30 -12.93
N PHE A 260 -27.09 -7.57 -13.22
CA PHE A 260 -27.96 -7.93 -14.35
C PHE A 260 -29.11 -8.90 -13.98
N ASP A 261 -29.00 -9.64 -12.86
CA ASP A 261 -30.02 -10.51 -12.30
C ASP A 261 -30.03 -10.35 -10.76
N ARG A 262 -30.90 -9.46 -10.26
CA ARG A 262 -30.93 -9.10 -8.83
C ARG A 262 -31.32 -10.27 -7.92
N PRO A 263 -32.41 -11.02 -8.17
CA PRO A 263 -32.80 -12.14 -7.31
C PRO A 263 -31.70 -13.18 -7.14
N LYS A 264 -31.03 -13.59 -8.24
CA LYS A 264 -29.91 -14.54 -8.16
C LYS A 264 -28.71 -13.93 -7.45
N GLY A 265 -28.35 -12.69 -7.77
CA GLY A 265 -27.26 -11.98 -7.11
C GLY A 265 -27.43 -11.92 -5.58
N LEU A 266 -28.64 -11.62 -5.11
CA LEU A 266 -28.97 -11.63 -3.68
C LEU A 266 -28.92 -13.04 -3.08
N ALA A 267 -29.43 -14.06 -3.77
CA ALA A 267 -29.38 -15.45 -3.31
C ALA A 267 -27.92 -15.92 -3.11
N ILE A 268 -27.02 -15.57 -4.03
CA ILE A 268 -25.59 -15.87 -3.93
C ILE A 268 -24.95 -15.13 -2.75
N LEU A 269 -25.23 -13.82 -2.60
CA LEU A 269 -24.71 -13.02 -1.49
C LEU A 269 -25.16 -13.56 -0.12
N LYS A 270 -26.38 -14.10 -0.02
CA LYS A 270 -26.91 -14.69 1.22
C LYS A 270 -26.19 -15.98 1.63
N GLN A 271 -25.59 -16.71 0.67
CA GLN A 271 -24.85 -17.95 0.93
C GLN A 271 -23.42 -17.72 1.44
N ALA A 272 -22.88 -16.50 1.27
CA ALA A 272 -21.55 -16.14 1.72
C ALA A 272 -21.56 -15.73 3.20
N GLN A 273 -20.57 -16.20 3.97
CA GLN A 273 -20.51 -15.98 5.42
C GLN A 273 -19.78 -14.70 5.82
N SER A 274 -18.96 -14.14 4.92
CA SER A 274 -18.20 -12.91 5.17
C SER A 274 -19.10 -11.70 5.51
N ASP A 275 -18.62 -10.86 6.43
CA ASP A 275 -19.30 -9.63 6.84
C ASP A 275 -19.67 -8.72 5.67
N LYS A 276 -18.78 -8.62 4.68
CA LYS A 276 -19.01 -7.80 3.48
C LYS A 276 -20.20 -8.30 2.68
N ALA A 277 -20.39 -9.61 2.59
CA ALA A 277 -21.51 -10.19 1.88
C ALA A 277 -22.82 -10.00 2.64
N LYS A 278 -22.83 -10.27 3.94
CA LYS A 278 -23.99 -10.05 4.82
C LYS A 278 -24.46 -8.61 4.81
N GLU A 279 -23.55 -7.65 4.99
CA GLU A 279 -23.86 -6.23 4.89
C GLU A 279 -24.40 -5.85 3.51
N LYS A 280 -23.75 -6.33 2.43
CA LYS A 280 -24.18 -6.00 1.08
C LYS A 280 -25.57 -6.57 0.78
N TRP A 281 -25.85 -7.80 1.21
CA TRP A 281 -27.16 -8.41 1.11
C TRP A 281 -28.21 -7.57 1.84
N LEU A 282 -27.99 -7.22 3.12
CA LEU A 282 -28.93 -6.40 3.90
C LEU A 282 -29.24 -5.05 3.22
N ARG A 283 -28.20 -4.35 2.73
CA ARG A 283 -28.38 -3.06 2.05
C ARG A 283 -29.16 -3.17 0.75
N GLU A 284 -28.91 -4.21 -0.06
CA GLU A 284 -29.54 -4.37 -1.37
C GLU A 284 -30.94 -4.98 -1.24
N SER A 285 -31.16 -5.93 -0.34
CA SER A 285 -32.49 -6.45 -0.01
C SER A 285 -33.43 -5.38 0.52
N TYR A 286 -32.92 -4.43 1.32
CA TYR A 286 -33.72 -3.30 1.79
C TYR A 286 -34.17 -2.41 0.63
N LYS A 287 -33.27 -2.16 -0.34
CA LYS A 287 -33.62 -1.38 -1.55
C LYS A 287 -34.67 -2.08 -2.42
N ASP A 288 -34.68 -3.41 -2.39
CA ASP A 288 -35.65 -4.23 -3.12
C ASP A 288 -36.99 -4.38 -2.36
N GLY A 289 -37.15 -3.67 -1.22
CA GLY A 289 -38.40 -3.62 -0.45
C GLY A 289 -38.58 -4.76 0.55
N ASN A 290 -37.58 -5.63 0.75
CA ASN A 290 -37.61 -6.69 1.76
C ASN A 290 -37.31 -6.13 3.16
N GLU A 291 -38.18 -5.25 3.68
CA GLU A 291 -37.93 -4.56 4.94
C GLU A 291 -37.98 -5.49 6.15
N ASP A 292 -38.94 -6.42 6.21
CA ASP A 292 -39.10 -7.34 7.34
C ASP A 292 -37.94 -8.34 7.44
N GLY A 293 -37.57 -8.97 6.33
CA GLY A 293 -36.44 -9.92 6.32
C GLY A 293 -35.08 -9.26 6.57
N VAL A 294 -34.93 -7.97 6.21
CA VAL A 294 -33.74 -7.18 6.59
C VAL A 294 -33.75 -6.86 8.07
N LYS A 295 -34.92 -6.55 8.65
CA LYS A 295 -35.05 -6.26 10.08
C LYS A 295 -34.65 -7.47 10.92
N GLU A 296 -35.19 -8.64 10.61
CA GLU A 296 -34.85 -9.91 11.28
C GLU A 296 -33.35 -10.20 11.19
N GLY A 297 -32.76 -10.04 10.00
CA GLY A 297 -31.32 -10.26 9.81
C GLY A 297 -30.42 -9.26 10.56
N LEU A 298 -30.89 -8.04 10.80
CA LEU A 298 -30.17 -7.06 11.63
C LEU A 298 -30.27 -7.40 13.11
N GLU A 299 -31.46 -7.78 13.59
CA GLU A 299 -31.70 -8.20 14.97
C GLU A 299 -30.86 -9.43 15.31
N GLU A 300 -30.80 -10.43 14.42
CA GLU A 300 -29.93 -11.61 14.59
C GLU A 300 -28.45 -11.24 14.76
N ILE A 301 -27.94 -10.31 13.96
CA ILE A 301 -26.55 -9.84 14.06
C ILE A 301 -26.32 -9.05 15.35
N ILE A 302 -27.29 -8.24 15.79
CA ILE A 302 -27.17 -7.45 17.01
C ILE A 302 -27.15 -8.37 18.24
N ASP A 303 -28.01 -9.39 18.25
CA ASP A 303 -28.12 -10.34 19.35
C ASP A 303 -26.92 -11.31 19.39
N ASN A 304 -26.40 -11.71 18.23
CA ASN A 304 -25.28 -12.65 18.10
C ASN A 304 -24.27 -12.18 17.04
N PRO A 305 -23.44 -11.17 17.37
CA PRO A 305 -22.55 -10.56 16.40
C PRO A 305 -21.43 -11.50 15.95
N PRO A 306 -21.27 -11.77 14.64
CA PRO A 306 -20.17 -12.58 14.14
C PRO A 306 -18.84 -11.83 14.12
N SER A 307 -18.88 -10.50 14.06
CA SER A 307 -17.73 -9.61 14.18
C SER A 307 -18.15 -8.24 14.66
N ASP A 308 -17.18 -7.50 15.18
CA ASP A 308 -17.38 -6.13 15.65
C ASP A 308 -17.69 -5.18 14.49
N THR A 309 -17.11 -5.45 13.33
CA THR A 309 -17.36 -4.67 12.12
C THR A 309 -18.81 -4.81 11.68
N LEU A 310 -19.35 -6.04 11.66
CA LEU A 310 -20.73 -6.27 11.23
C LEU A 310 -21.74 -5.74 12.26
N LEU A 311 -21.48 -5.93 13.55
CA LEU A 311 -22.30 -5.37 14.64
C LEU A 311 -22.47 -3.85 14.49
N ALA A 312 -21.37 -3.11 14.34
CA ALA A 312 -21.41 -1.66 14.22
C ALA A 312 -22.23 -1.17 13.00
N PHE A 313 -22.29 -1.97 11.93
CA PHE A 313 -23.20 -1.69 10.83
C PHE A 313 -24.64 -2.03 11.14
N ALA A 314 -24.89 -3.19 11.75
CA ALA A 314 -26.24 -3.63 12.03
C ALA A 314 -26.95 -2.62 12.93
N GLU A 315 -26.31 -2.18 14.01
CA GLU A 315 -26.83 -1.16 14.92
C GLU A 315 -27.12 0.17 14.20
N ASP A 316 -26.16 0.69 13.42
CA ASP A 316 -26.32 1.96 12.69
C ASP A 316 -27.43 1.87 11.64
N PHE A 317 -27.45 0.79 10.87
CA PHE A 317 -28.42 0.59 9.81
C PHE A 317 -29.82 0.38 10.38
N TYR A 318 -29.94 -0.41 11.45
CA TYR A 318 -31.19 -0.63 12.17
C TYR A 318 -31.76 0.68 12.74
N ALA A 319 -30.93 1.45 13.46
CA ALA A 319 -31.35 2.73 14.03
C ALA A 319 -31.82 3.74 12.96
N ARG A 320 -31.13 3.80 11.81
CA ARG A 320 -31.50 4.73 10.72
C ARG A 320 -32.78 4.32 10.00
N LYS A 321 -33.01 3.01 9.81
CA LYS A 321 -34.15 2.51 9.03
C LYS A 321 -35.42 2.32 9.85
N TYR A 322 -35.30 1.80 11.07
CA TYR A 322 -36.46 1.41 11.88
C TYR A 322 -36.72 2.36 13.05
N HIS A 323 -35.71 3.07 13.56
CA HIS A 323 -35.86 4.04 14.66
C HIS A 323 -35.85 5.51 14.20
N LYS A 324 -35.94 5.76 12.89
CA LYS A 324 -35.97 7.11 12.27
C LYS A 324 -34.79 8.01 12.67
N LYS A 325 -33.66 7.45 13.10
CA LYS A 325 -32.43 8.19 13.36
C LYS A 325 -31.94 8.82 12.05
N ARG A 326 -31.77 10.15 12.03
CA ARG A 326 -31.40 10.88 10.79
C ARG A 326 -29.91 10.79 10.46
N THR A 327 -29.06 10.66 11.47
CA THR A 327 -27.60 10.69 11.35
C THR A 327 -26.99 9.33 11.67
N SER A 328 -25.82 9.05 11.09
CA SER A 328 -25.06 7.83 11.42
C SER A 328 -24.29 8.02 12.73
N THR A 329 -23.94 6.92 13.41
CA THR A 329 -23.10 6.96 14.62
C THR A 329 -21.76 7.65 14.37
N VAL A 330 -21.16 7.41 13.20
CA VAL A 330 -19.95 8.09 12.72
C VAL A 330 -20.15 9.61 12.66
N THR A 331 -21.29 10.07 12.13
CA THR A 331 -21.64 11.49 12.03
C THR A 331 -21.85 12.11 13.41
N ASP A 332 -22.49 11.39 14.32
CA ASP A 332 -22.76 11.88 15.68
C ASP A 332 -21.45 12.04 16.47
N MET A 333 -20.52 11.09 16.36
CA MET A 333 -19.20 11.19 16.98
C MET A 333 -18.40 12.39 16.48
N LEU A 334 -18.45 12.70 15.17
CA LEU A 334 -17.83 13.90 14.62
C LEU A 334 -18.47 15.19 15.13
N ARG A 335 -19.80 15.23 15.23
CA ARG A 335 -20.53 16.42 15.72
C ARG A 335 -20.29 16.67 17.20
N ASN A 336 -20.16 15.59 17.95
CA ASN A 336 -19.81 15.60 19.36
C ASN A 336 -18.28 15.52 19.54
N ALA A 337 -17.50 15.95 18.53
CA ALA A 337 -16.05 15.97 18.60
C ALA A 337 -15.64 16.60 19.94
N SER A 338 -14.83 15.87 20.68
CA SER A 338 -14.52 16.21 22.06
C SER A 338 -13.65 17.45 22.13
N ARG A 339 -12.95 17.80 21.03
CA ARG A 339 -11.99 18.91 20.95
C ARG A 339 -11.97 19.53 19.57
N THR A 340 -11.70 20.84 19.53
CA THR A 340 -11.34 21.58 18.32
C THR A 340 -10.03 22.30 18.59
N LEU A 341 -9.05 22.12 17.68
CA LEU A 341 -7.76 22.78 17.75
C LEU A 341 -7.58 23.74 16.59
N ASP A 342 -7.07 24.92 16.90
CA ASP A 342 -6.62 25.88 15.91
C ASP A 342 -5.20 25.51 15.48
N ILE A 343 -5.08 25.07 14.22
CA ILE A 343 -3.81 24.67 13.63
C ILE A 343 -3.53 25.57 12.44
N ASP A 344 -2.27 25.99 12.32
CA ASP A 344 -1.83 26.81 11.20
C ASP A 344 -2.05 26.10 9.85
N VAL A 345 -2.59 26.85 8.88
CA VAL A 345 -2.92 26.37 7.53
C VAL A 345 -1.72 25.74 6.80
N SER A 346 -0.49 26.12 7.14
CA SER A 346 0.73 25.50 6.58
C SER A 346 0.86 24.01 6.90
N GLN A 347 0.18 23.51 7.93
CA GLN A 347 0.20 22.11 8.34
C GLN A 347 -0.87 21.26 7.62
N ASN A 348 -1.62 21.83 6.66
CA ASN A 348 -2.71 21.11 5.97
C ASN A 348 -2.30 19.84 5.21
N GLN A 349 -1.01 19.63 4.94
CA GLN A 349 -0.48 18.41 4.33
C GLN A 349 0.08 17.39 5.34
N GLN A 350 0.19 17.77 6.62
CA GLN A 350 0.73 16.95 7.72
C GLN A 350 -0.01 17.29 9.02
N VAL A 351 -1.34 17.17 9.00
CA VAL A 351 -2.24 17.66 10.05
C VAL A 351 -1.88 17.11 11.43
N GLU A 352 -1.61 15.81 11.51
CA GLU A 352 -1.28 15.12 12.77
C GLU A 352 0.04 15.63 13.35
N ARG A 353 1.01 15.99 12.49
CA ARG A 353 2.26 16.61 12.92
C ARG A 353 2.02 18.02 13.43
N GLY A 354 1.16 18.80 12.76
CA GLY A 354 0.74 20.12 13.22
C GLY A 354 0.08 20.08 14.60
N VAL A 355 -0.81 19.10 14.81
CA VAL A 355 -1.46 18.86 16.11
C VAL A 355 -0.45 18.48 17.19
N LEU A 356 0.48 17.56 16.91
CA LEU A 356 1.54 17.20 17.87
C LEU A 356 2.45 18.38 18.20
N ALA A 357 2.80 19.22 17.22
CA ALA A 357 3.57 20.44 17.46
C ALA A 357 2.78 21.47 18.29
N HIS A 358 1.47 21.60 18.07
CA HIS A 358 0.60 22.39 18.92
C HIS A 358 0.62 21.90 20.37
N TYR A 359 0.50 20.59 20.60
CA TYR A 359 0.60 20.02 21.95
C TYR A 359 1.96 20.24 22.60
N ALA A 360 3.05 20.01 21.86
CA ALA A 360 4.40 20.24 22.37
C ALA A 360 4.62 21.69 22.83
N ARG A 361 4.09 22.69 22.11
CA ARG A 361 4.14 24.11 22.51
C ARG A 361 3.40 24.40 23.82
N HIS A 362 2.44 23.56 24.18
CA HIS A 362 1.69 23.65 25.44
C HIS A 362 2.23 22.70 26.52
N GLY A 363 3.41 22.10 26.32
CA GLY A 363 4.01 21.18 27.29
C GLY A 363 3.31 19.82 27.38
N ILE A 364 2.50 19.47 26.38
CA ILE A 364 1.80 18.17 26.30
C ILE A 364 2.63 17.23 25.44
N GLU A 365 2.94 16.05 25.97
CA GLU A 365 3.67 15.02 25.25
C GLU A 365 2.73 14.27 24.29
N GLY A 366 3.24 13.93 23.11
CA GLY A 366 2.42 13.26 22.10
C GLY A 366 3.23 12.43 21.12
N TRP A 367 2.63 11.34 20.66
CA TRP A 367 3.23 10.36 19.76
C TRP A 367 2.29 10.04 18.61
N ARG A 368 2.85 9.81 17.43
CA ARG A 368 2.12 9.22 16.31
C ARG A 368 1.94 7.73 16.56
N THR A 369 0.71 7.25 16.43
CA THR A 369 0.35 5.87 16.74
C THR A 369 -0.24 5.16 15.54
N GLU A 370 -1.45 5.56 15.13
CA GLU A 370 -2.26 4.91 14.10
C GLU A 370 -2.25 3.37 14.29
N ASN A 371 -2.25 2.63 13.19
CA ASN A 371 -2.21 1.18 13.18
C ASN A 371 -0.85 0.61 13.64
N ARG A 372 0.21 1.43 13.57
CA ARG A 372 1.59 0.96 13.78
C ARG A 372 1.82 0.56 15.23
N LEU A 373 1.36 1.37 16.19
CA LEU A 373 1.49 1.09 17.62
C LEU A 373 0.94 -0.30 17.94
N TRP A 374 -0.34 -0.54 17.60
CA TRP A 374 -1.04 -1.76 17.96
C TRP A 374 -0.52 -2.99 17.22
N ARG A 375 -0.23 -2.88 15.92
CA ARG A 375 0.32 -4.02 15.16
C ARG A 375 1.72 -4.41 15.61
N SER A 376 2.55 -3.44 16.03
CA SER A 376 3.89 -3.72 16.55
C SER A 376 3.84 -4.28 17.97
N LEU A 377 3.00 -3.72 18.85
CA LEU A 377 2.75 -4.28 20.18
C LEU A 377 2.26 -5.72 20.09
N PHE A 378 1.24 -5.98 19.26
CA PHE A 378 0.69 -7.32 19.03
C PHE A 378 1.76 -8.29 18.50
N GLY A 379 2.45 -7.89 17.42
CA GLY A 379 3.45 -8.74 16.77
C GLY A 379 4.66 -9.04 17.64
N LEU A 380 5.11 -8.10 18.48
CA LEU A 380 6.21 -8.31 19.42
C LEU A 380 5.76 -9.12 20.64
N THR A 381 4.56 -8.87 21.17
CA THR A 381 4.02 -9.64 22.30
C THR A 381 3.93 -11.11 21.94
N PHE A 382 3.29 -11.42 20.81
CA PHE A 382 2.99 -12.78 20.40
C PHE A 382 3.94 -13.34 19.35
N TRP A 383 5.19 -12.84 19.29
CA TRP A 383 6.14 -13.23 18.24
C TRP A 383 6.31 -14.75 18.17
N LYS A 384 6.45 -15.41 19.32
CA LYS A 384 6.56 -16.87 19.41
C LYS A 384 5.34 -17.57 18.81
N GLN A 385 4.13 -17.20 19.24
CA GLN A 385 2.90 -17.80 18.73
C GLN A 385 2.75 -17.58 17.22
N LEU A 386 3.07 -16.37 16.74
CA LEU A 386 2.88 -15.99 15.34
C LEU A 386 3.88 -16.62 14.37
N TYR A 387 5.08 -16.95 14.85
CA TYR A 387 6.22 -17.19 13.96
C TYR A 387 7.09 -18.39 14.33
N GLU A 388 6.91 -18.95 15.51
CA GLU A 388 7.59 -20.17 15.97
C GLU A 388 6.58 -21.30 16.18
N GLU A 389 5.37 -20.99 16.69
CA GLU A 389 4.30 -21.98 16.89
C GLU A 389 3.30 -22.01 15.72
N ASP A 390 3.00 -20.86 15.11
CA ASP A 390 2.23 -20.83 13.85
C ASP A 390 3.14 -21.15 12.67
N THR A 391 2.70 -22.09 11.85
CA THR A 391 3.52 -22.69 10.81
C THR A 391 3.50 -21.83 9.55
N LEU A 392 4.69 -21.39 9.11
CA LEU A 392 4.87 -20.91 7.75
C LEU A 392 5.08 -22.12 6.86
N VAL A 393 4.22 -22.26 5.85
CA VAL A 393 4.28 -23.40 4.94
C VAL A 393 5.44 -23.24 3.95
N THR A 394 5.72 -22.01 3.51
CA THR A 394 6.90 -21.71 2.69
C THR A 394 7.58 -20.44 3.18
N GLU A 395 8.85 -20.24 2.80
CA GLU A 395 9.62 -19.07 3.19
C GLU A 395 9.06 -17.74 2.63
N PHE A 396 8.19 -17.84 1.63
CA PHE A 396 7.52 -16.73 0.97
C PHE A 396 6.23 -16.31 1.69
N ASP A 397 5.74 -17.12 2.64
CA ASP A 397 4.63 -16.73 3.49
C ASP A 397 5.05 -15.60 4.45
N ARG A 398 4.39 -14.45 4.33
CA ARG A 398 4.65 -13.27 5.17
C ARG A 398 3.69 -13.13 6.35
N ARG A 399 2.42 -13.51 6.14
CA ARG A 399 1.35 -13.44 7.16
C ARG A 399 1.10 -14.86 7.68
N PRO A 400 1.16 -15.07 9.01
CA PRO A 400 0.84 -16.35 9.63
C PRO A 400 -0.56 -16.83 9.22
N LEU A 401 -0.72 -18.15 9.06
CA LEU A 401 -1.96 -18.74 8.54
C LEU A 401 -3.14 -18.46 9.47
N SER A 402 -2.93 -18.53 10.78
CA SER A 402 -3.98 -18.27 11.76
C SER A 402 -4.54 -16.85 11.69
N LEU A 403 -3.70 -15.86 11.34
CA LEU A 403 -4.14 -14.49 11.08
C LEU A 403 -4.83 -14.32 9.73
N LYS A 404 -4.48 -15.12 8.71
CA LYS A 404 -5.21 -15.13 7.43
C LYS A 404 -6.62 -15.71 7.59
N GLN A 405 -6.75 -16.72 8.44
CA GLN A 405 -8.01 -17.42 8.75
C GLN A 405 -8.79 -16.79 9.92
N ASN A 406 -8.25 -15.75 10.56
CA ASN A 406 -8.83 -15.05 11.71
C ASN A 406 -9.20 -15.98 12.89
N ASN A 407 -8.39 -17.01 13.17
CA ASN A 407 -8.62 -18.01 14.22
C ASN A 407 -7.46 -18.09 15.24
N PHE A 408 -6.63 -17.05 15.32
CA PHE A 408 -5.42 -17.01 16.14
C PHE A 408 -5.66 -17.33 17.62
N TYR A 409 -6.66 -16.69 18.25
CA TYR A 409 -7.00 -17.00 19.64
C TYR A 409 -7.49 -18.45 19.78
N ALA A 410 -8.41 -18.92 18.93
CA ALA A 410 -8.92 -20.30 19.01
C ALA A 410 -7.80 -21.35 18.88
N LYS A 411 -6.77 -21.08 18.06
CA LYS A 411 -5.63 -21.98 17.87
C LYS A 411 -4.63 -21.94 19.03
N PHE A 412 -4.38 -20.77 19.62
CA PHE A 412 -3.28 -20.54 20.56
C PHE A 412 -3.72 -20.10 21.96
N GLU A 413 -5.01 -20.20 22.30
CA GLU A 413 -5.62 -19.68 23.53
C GLU A 413 -4.78 -19.98 24.77
N HIS A 414 -4.44 -21.24 25.00
CA HIS A 414 -3.69 -21.64 26.20
C HIS A 414 -2.32 -20.96 26.28
N SER A 415 -1.59 -20.87 25.16
CA SER A 415 -0.26 -20.25 25.12
C SER A 415 -0.32 -18.72 25.24
N ILE A 416 -1.37 -18.11 24.69
CA ILE A 416 -1.63 -16.67 24.76
C ILE A 416 -1.91 -16.27 26.20
N GLU A 417 -2.85 -16.96 26.86
CA GLU A 417 -3.22 -16.63 28.24
C GLU A 417 -2.09 -16.93 29.23
N ALA A 418 -1.36 -18.03 29.05
CA ALA A 418 -0.17 -18.33 29.87
C ALA A 418 0.92 -17.25 29.72
N LEU A 419 1.12 -16.73 28.50
CA LEU A 419 2.07 -15.64 28.26
C LEU A 419 1.61 -14.35 28.94
N LEU A 420 0.37 -13.92 28.73
CA LEU A 420 -0.16 -12.69 29.34
C LEU A 420 -0.15 -12.76 30.87
N GLN A 421 -0.48 -13.93 31.45
CA GLN A 421 -0.40 -14.15 32.90
C GLN A 421 1.04 -14.05 33.43
N LYS A 422 2.03 -14.55 32.66
CA LYS A 422 3.45 -14.42 33.04
C LYS A 422 3.94 -12.98 33.00
N LEU A 423 3.40 -12.18 32.08
CA LEU A 423 3.70 -10.76 31.92
C LEU A 423 2.82 -9.90 32.85
N ASP A 424 2.73 -10.25 34.13
CA ASP A 424 1.84 -9.63 35.13
C ASP A 424 2.18 -8.17 35.53
N SER A 425 3.24 -7.58 34.98
CA SER A 425 3.66 -6.22 35.29
C SER A 425 4.15 -5.46 34.05
N LYS A 426 4.06 -4.12 34.11
CA LYS A 426 4.56 -3.21 33.06
C LYS A 426 6.04 -3.46 32.75
N ASP A 427 6.86 -3.70 33.76
CA ASP A 427 8.30 -3.96 33.58
C ASP A 427 8.56 -5.31 32.89
N LYS A 428 7.80 -6.35 33.24
CA LYS A 428 7.91 -7.65 32.56
C LYS A 428 7.47 -7.56 31.10
N LEU A 429 6.38 -6.84 30.82
CA LEU A 429 5.93 -6.59 29.44
C LEU A 429 6.99 -5.81 28.65
N ARG A 430 7.50 -4.71 29.20
CA ARG A 430 8.56 -3.89 28.60
C ARG A 430 9.80 -4.74 28.29
N PHE A 431 10.27 -5.52 29.27
CA PHE A 431 11.41 -6.42 29.09
C PHE A 431 11.18 -7.44 27.97
N HIS A 432 10.00 -8.07 27.94
CA HIS A 432 9.63 -9.02 26.88
C HIS A 432 9.66 -8.38 25.50
N LEU A 433 9.06 -7.20 25.34
CA LEU A 433 9.02 -6.48 24.07
C LEU A 433 10.42 -6.08 23.59
N HIS A 434 11.28 -5.61 24.49
CA HIS A 434 12.67 -5.26 24.16
C HIS A 434 13.46 -6.50 23.75
N LYS A 435 13.28 -7.61 24.48
CA LYS A 435 13.90 -8.89 24.15
C LYS A 435 13.48 -9.35 22.75
N MET A 436 12.18 -9.37 22.44
CA MET A 436 11.65 -9.77 21.14
C MET A 436 12.13 -8.83 20.02
N ALA A 437 12.10 -7.52 20.25
CA ALA A 437 12.57 -6.54 19.27
C ALA A 437 14.07 -6.70 18.98
N THR A 438 14.89 -6.97 20.00
CA THR A 438 16.33 -7.17 19.86
C THR A 438 16.65 -8.47 19.15
N MET A 439 16.06 -9.59 19.59
CA MET A 439 16.32 -10.92 19.03
C MET A 439 15.88 -11.06 17.56
N HIS A 440 14.89 -10.28 17.14
CA HIS A 440 14.27 -10.42 15.83
C HIS A 440 14.39 -9.18 14.95
N TYR A 441 15.20 -8.19 15.35
CA TYR A 441 15.38 -6.96 14.60
C TYR A 441 15.74 -7.25 13.13
N GLY A 442 14.99 -6.63 12.21
CA GLY A 442 15.22 -6.78 10.77
C GLY A 442 14.62 -8.05 10.14
N LYS A 443 14.11 -9.02 10.93
CA LYS A 443 13.41 -10.20 10.40
C LYS A 443 12.12 -9.79 9.69
N VAL A 444 11.88 -10.31 8.50
CA VAL A 444 10.68 -9.99 7.69
C VAL A 444 9.42 -10.30 8.48
N ASN A 445 8.37 -9.49 8.40
CA ASN A 445 7.07 -9.83 8.98
C ASN A 445 5.96 -9.04 8.26
N SER A 446 4.69 -9.47 8.39
CA SER A 446 3.55 -8.79 7.77
C SER A 446 2.87 -7.74 8.67
N LEU A 447 3.28 -7.62 9.93
CA LEU A 447 2.55 -6.84 10.93
C LEU A 447 3.09 -5.42 11.05
N PHE A 448 4.40 -5.21 10.98
CA PHE A 448 4.99 -3.88 11.14
C PHE A 448 6.33 -3.77 10.43
N MET A 449 6.75 -2.53 10.20
CA MET A 449 8.08 -2.22 9.67
C MET A 449 9.03 -1.87 10.82
N TRP A 450 10.22 -2.46 10.80
CA TRP A 450 11.30 -2.15 11.73
C TRP A 450 11.78 -0.70 11.55
N SER A 451 12.07 -0.03 12.67
CA SER A 451 12.79 1.24 12.70
C SER A 451 13.50 1.41 14.04
N SER A 452 14.49 2.29 14.11
CA SER A 452 15.12 2.71 15.38
C SER A 452 14.11 3.23 16.41
N HIS A 453 13.05 3.91 15.98
CA HIS A 453 12.01 4.48 16.86
C HIS A 453 10.76 3.60 17.01
N LEU A 454 10.87 2.28 16.78
CA LEU A 454 9.69 1.39 16.82
C LEU A 454 9.09 1.30 18.23
N LEU A 455 9.94 1.24 19.26
CA LEU A 455 9.52 1.03 20.64
C LEU A 455 9.03 2.31 21.31
N THR A 456 9.43 3.50 20.85
CA THR A 456 9.10 4.78 21.49
C THR A 456 7.61 4.97 21.82
N PRO A 457 6.65 4.80 20.88
CA PRO A 457 5.23 4.92 21.22
C PRO A 457 4.71 3.74 22.08
N ILE A 458 5.34 2.57 22.02
CA ILE A 458 4.99 1.40 22.84
C ILE A 458 5.40 1.63 24.30
N GLU A 459 6.60 2.16 24.52
CA GLU A 459 7.11 2.50 25.85
C GLU A 459 6.22 3.54 26.52
N ALA A 460 5.84 4.60 25.80
CA ALA A 460 4.90 5.62 26.29
C ALA A 460 3.53 5.02 26.64
N LEU A 461 3.00 4.12 25.82
CA LEU A 461 1.75 3.40 26.12
C LEU A 461 1.85 2.57 27.40
N ILE A 462 2.95 1.84 27.59
CA ILE A 462 3.15 1.00 28.79
C ILE A 462 3.34 1.86 30.03
N GLU A 463 4.09 2.95 29.90
CA GLU A 463 4.36 3.87 31.00
C GLU A 463 3.08 4.54 31.50
N HIS A 464 2.33 5.17 30.61
CA HIS A 464 1.17 5.99 30.97
C HIS A 464 -0.17 5.24 30.95
N GLY A 465 -0.28 4.12 30.22
CA GLY A 465 -1.51 3.34 30.07
C GLY A 465 -1.72 2.30 31.18
N SER A 466 -2.94 1.78 31.30
CA SER A 466 -3.24 0.65 32.20
C SER A 466 -2.82 -0.67 31.55
N LEU A 467 -2.17 -1.56 32.31
CA LEU A 467 -1.80 -2.89 31.83
C LEU A 467 -3.04 -3.72 31.49
N ASP A 468 -4.10 -3.60 32.30
CA ASP A 468 -5.36 -4.31 32.08
C ASP A 468 -6.03 -3.87 30.77
N SER A 469 -6.04 -2.57 30.48
CA SER A 469 -6.56 -2.03 29.22
C SER A 469 -5.78 -2.51 28.01
N ILE A 470 -4.44 -2.53 28.12
CA ILE A 470 -3.56 -3.06 27.06
C ILE A 470 -3.88 -4.53 26.79
N TYR A 471 -4.02 -5.35 27.84
CA TYR A 471 -4.29 -6.78 27.68
C TYR A 471 -5.70 -7.09 27.21
N THR A 472 -6.69 -6.30 27.65
CA THR A 472 -8.05 -6.40 27.13
C THR A 472 -8.08 -6.17 25.63
N LEU A 473 -7.41 -5.12 25.13
CA LEU A 473 -7.35 -4.87 23.69
C LEU A 473 -6.53 -5.94 22.94
N LEU A 474 -5.40 -6.39 23.48
CA LEU A 474 -4.63 -7.47 22.85
C LEU A 474 -5.43 -8.77 22.72
N ARG A 475 -6.26 -9.12 23.72
CA ARG A 475 -7.17 -10.27 23.62
C ARG A 475 -8.25 -10.07 22.56
N MET A 476 -8.84 -8.88 22.47
CA MET A 476 -9.78 -8.54 21.39
C MET A 476 -9.11 -8.70 20.02
N MET A 477 -7.89 -8.19 19.85
CA MET A 477 -7.11 -8.37 18.62
C MET A 477 -6.76 -9.84 18.35
N CYS A 478 -6.53 -10.67 19.37
CA CYS A 478 -6.29 -12.11 19.15
C CYS A 478 -7.53 -12.82 18.59
N ARG A 479 -8.73 -12.39 19.02
CA ARG A 479 -10.02 -12.99 18.63
C ARG A 479 -10.50 -12.51 17.27
N ASP A 480 -10.33 -11.23 16.96
CA ASP A 480 -10.72 -10.65 15.67
C ASP A 480 -9.65 -9.68 15.13
N PHE A 481 -8.51 -10.26 14.71
CA PHE A 481 -7.41 -9.49 14.17
C PHE A 481 -7.78 -8.79 12.86
N GLU A 482 -8.61 -9.40 12.02
CA GLU A 482 -8.97 -8.82 10.72
C GLU A 482 -9.75 -7.51 10.87
N SER A 483 -10.69 -7.41 11.82
CA SER A 483 -11.37 -6.14 12.16
C SER A 483 -10.48 -5.16 12.90
N LEU A 484 -9.53 -5.65 13.73
CA LEU A 484 -8.69 -4.82 14.61
C LEU A 484 -7.23 -4.75 14.17
N ARG A 485 -6.96 -4.86 12.86
CA ARG A 485 -5.63 -4.55 12.31
C ARG A 485 -5.46 -3.09 11.94
N ASP A 486 -6.56 -2.38 11.73
CA ASP A 486 -6.57 -1.02 11.22
C ASP A 486 -7.71 -0.15 11.79
N GLY A 487 -7.62 1.16 11.57
CA GLY A 487 -8.59 2.14 12.07
C GLY A 487 -8.26 2.74 13.43
N PHE A 488 -7.09 2.45 14.00
CA PHE A 488 -6.72 3.04 15.29
C PHE A 488 -6.42 4.54 15.18
N PRO A 489 -6.65 5.32 16.26
CA PRO A 489 -6.43 6.76 16.29
C PRO A 489 -5.03 7.20 15.88
N ASP A 490 -4.97 8.32 15.16
CA ASP A 490 -3.74 8.88 14.58
C ASP A 490 -2.64 9.15 15.60
N ILE A 491 -3.02 9.67 16.77
CA ILE A 491 -2.08 10.05 17.82
C ILE A 491 -2.51 9.56 19.21
N MET A 492 -1.53 9.54 20.09
CA MET A 492 -1.69 9.35 21.54
C MET A 492 -0.99 10.50 22.23
N VAL A 493 -1.60 11.05 23.27
CA VAL A 493 -1.06 12.19 24.03
C VAL A 493 -1.17 11.94 25.52
N PHE A 494 -0.24 12.53 26.28
CA PHE A 494 -0.22 12.46 27.73
C PHE A 494 -0.27 13.87 28.32
N ASP A 495 -1.31 14.10 29.12
CA ASP A 495 -1.65 15.39 29.72
C ASP A 495 -2.33 15.10 31.06
N GLY A 496 -1.52 14.70 32.05
CA GLY A 496 -1.97 14.12 33.32
C GLY A 496 -2.58 12.71 33.20
N ALA A 497 -3.22 12.40 32.09
CA ALA A 497 -3.76 11.09 31.73
C ALA A 497 -3.47 10.77 30.25
N LEU A 498 -3.37 9.47 29.94
CA LEU A 498 -3.19 8.99 28.57
C LEU A 498 -4.52 9.02 27.82
N ARG A 499 -4.51 9.60 26.61
CA ARG A 499 -5.66 9.58 25.70
C ARG A 499 -5.23 9.37 24.25
N PHE A 500 -6.14 8.82 23.46
CA PHE A 500 -5.99 8.66 22.02
C PHE A 500 -6.84 9.70 21.29
N GLU A 501 -6.32 10.25 20.21
CA GLU A 501 -7.04 11.24 19.41
C GLU A 501 -7.01 10.88 17.93
N GLU A 502 -8.20 10.79 17.34
CA GLU A 502 -8.40 10.69 15.90
C GLU A 502 -8.57 12.09 15.32
N ILE A 503 -7.68 12.48 14.41
CA ILE A 503 -7.58 13.85 13.91
C ILE A 503 -8.41 14.00 12.63
N LYS A 504 -9.24 15.05 12.59
CA LYS A 504 -10.09 15.34 11.42
C LYS A 504 -9.90 16.77 10.95
N ALA A 505 -9.37 16.93 9.74
CA ALA A 505 -9.34 18.22 9.08
C ALA A 505 -10.73 18.61 8.56
N PRO A 506 -10.99 19.90 8.28
CA PRO A 506 -12.22 20.35 7.65
C PRO A 506 -12.53 19.58 6.37
N GLY A 507 -13.71 18.96 6.32
CA GLY A 507 -14.14 18.12 5.19
C GLY A 507 -13.87 16.63 5.35
N ASP A 508 -13.07 16.23 6.35
CA ASP A 508 -12.82 14.81 6.63
C ASP A 508 -14.00 14.15 7.34
N GLN A 509 -14.16 12.85 7.08
CA GLN A 509 -15.13 11.99 7.76
C GLN A 509 -14.44 10.84 8.48
N LEU A 510 -15.00 10.42 9.61
CA LEU A 510 -14.66 9.17 10.26
C LEU A 510 -15.06 7.99 9.36
N ARG A 511 -14.21 6.97 9.33
CA ARG A 511 -14.47 5.72 8.60
C ARG A 511 -15.01 4.67 9.56
N ARG A 512 -15.65 3.62 9.04
CA ARG A 512 -16.25 2.59 9.89
C ARG A 512 -15.22 1.75 10.66
N ASN A 513 -14.11 1.38 10.04
CA ASN A 513 -13.02 0.71 10.76
C ASN A 513 -12.44 1.59 11.89
N GLN A 514 -12.46 2.92 11.72
CA GLN A 514 -12.10 3.86 12.80
C GLN A 514 -13.11 3.84 13.94
N LEU A 515 -14.41 3.83 13.63
CA LEU A 515 -15.47 3.67 14.63
C LEU A 515 -15.27 2.41 15.48
N VAL A 516 -15.05 1.27 14.82
CA VAL A 516 -14.85 -0.03 15.48
C VAL A 516 -13.64 0.03 16.41
N SER A 517 -12.49 0.48 15.92
CA SER A 517 -11.28 0.58 16.74
C SER A 517 -11.41 1.56 17.90
N ILE A 518 -12.08 2.71 17.72
CA ILE A 518 -12.37 3.67 18.80
C ILE A 518 -13.25 3.03 19.86
N GLN A 519 -14.34 2.35 19.47
CA GLN A 519 -15.23 1.66 20.40
C GLN A 519 -14.49 0.57 21.18
N ARG A 520 -13.59 -0.19 20.54
CA ARG A 520 -12.82 -1.24 21.22
C ARG A 520 -11.78 -0.68 22.18
N LEU A 521 -11.13 0.44 21.83
CA LEU A 521 -10.27 1.17 22.76
C LEU A 521 -11.04 1.65 23.99
N GLN A 522 -12.22 2.24 23.79
CA GLN A 522 -13.09 2.70 24.88
C GLN A 522 -13.57 1.54 25.77
N GLN A 523 -13.97 0.42 25.17
CA GLN A 523 -14.34 -0.80 25.90
C GLN A 523 -13.17 -1.40 26.68
N ALA A 524 -11.94 -1.29 26.16
CA ALA A 524 -10.73 -1.67 26.88
C ALA A 524 -10.37 -0.67 28.00
N GLY A 525 -11.05 0.48 28.11
CA GLY A 525 -10.85 1.47 29.17
C GLY A 525 -9.90 2.60 28.80
N PHE A 526 -9.58 2.80 27.52
CA PHE A 526 -8.82 3.97 27.08
C PHE A 526 -9.73 5.19 26.86
N ASP A 527 -9.23 6.37 27.21
CA ASP A 527 -9.83 7.63 26.77
C ASP A 527 -9.54 7.83 25.28
N VAL A 528 -10.59 8.05 24.50
CA VAL A 528 -10.50 8.24 23.05
C VAL A 528 -11.39 9.38 22.63
N ALA A 529 -10.79 10.36 21.98
CA ALA A 529 -11.45 11.56 21.49
C ALA A 529 -11.32 11.68 19.96
N VAL A 530 -12.25 12.42 19.38
CA VAL A 530 -12.13 12.93 18.02
C VAL A 530 -11.76 14.40 18.13
N THR A 531 -10.64 14.78 17.51
CA THR A 531 -10.13 16.14 17.52
C THR A 531 -10.28 16.73 16.13
N THR A 532 -11.13 17.76 16.02
CA THR A 532 -11.29 18.49 14.77
C THR A 532 -10.28 19.62 14.69
N VAL A 533 -9.77 19.87 13.48
CA VAL A 533 -8.87 20.98 13.22
C VAL A 533 -9.65 22.12 12.58
N LYS A 534 -9.45 23.32 13.09
CA LYS A 534 -9.81 24.56 12.42
C LYS A 534 -8.53 25.18 11.86
N TRP A 535 -8.53 25.43 10.56
CA TRP A 535 -7.42 26.13 9.93
C TRP A 535 -7.43 27.59 10.34
N ILE A 536 -6.31 28.04 10.90
CA ILE A 536 -6.04 29.44 11.17
C ILE A 536 -4.73 29.85 10.51
N ARG A 537 -4.43 31.15 10.47
CA ARG A 537 -3.07 31.63 10.27
C ARG A 537 -2.52 31.98 11.65
N ASP A 538 -1.73 31.07 12.22
CA ASP A 538 -1.19 31.22 13.56
C ASP A 538 -0.12 32.33 13.54
N PRO A 539 -0.34 33.46 14.24
CA PRO A 539 0.64 34.56 14.24
C PRO A 539 1.97 34.14 14.86
N ALA A 540 2.00 33.09 15.68
CA ALA A 540 3.21 32.55 16.28
C ALA A 540 3.93 31.51 15.41
N GLN A 541 3.34 31.04 14.30
CA GLN A 541 3.99 30.07 13.41
C GLN A 541 5.15 30.74 12.65
N PRO A 542 6.41 30.30 12.83
CA PRO A 542 7.50 30.80 12.03
C PRO A 542 7.45 30.23 10.61
N TYR A 543 7.73 31.09 9.64
CA TYR A 543 7.96 30.75 8.24
C TYR A 543 9.39 31.14 7.89
N VAL A 544 10.17 30.21 7.35
CA VAL A 544 11.52 30.51 6.87
C VAL A 544 11.50 30.46 5.36
N VAL A 545 11.57 31.64 4.75
CA VAL A 545 11.62 31.81 3.30
C VAL A 545 13.07 31.65 2.86
N VAL A 546 13.32 30.66 2.03
CA VAL A 546 14.64 30.24 1.58
C VAL A 546 14.74 30.43 0.08
N ASP A 547 15.91 30.86 -0.35
CA ASP A 547 16.35 30.80 -1.73
C ASP A 547 17.82 30.36 -1.74
N ILE A 548 18.25 29.69 -2.81
CA ILE A 548 19.61 29.20 -2.97
C ILE A 548 20.14 29.47 -4.38
N GLU A 549 21.45 29.68 -4.46
CA GLU A 549 22.17 29.62 -5.73
C GLU A 549 22.95 28.30 -5.82
N THR A 550 23.07 27.73 -7.02
CA THR A 550 23.64 26.40 -7.21
C THR A 550 24.55 26.31 -8.42
N THR A 551 25.38 25.27 -8.46
CA THR A 551 26.23 24.95 -9.63
C THR A 551 25.47 24.35 -10.82
N GLY A 552 24.13 24.28 -10.78
CA GLY A 552 23.28 23.72 -11.82
C GLY A 552 21.93 23.20 -11.30
N GLY A 553 21.06 22.72 -12.19
CA GLY A 553 19.65 22.45 -11.86
C GLY A 553 19.33 21.09 -11.21
N ASN A 554 20.27 20.16 -11.11
CA ASN A 554 20.00 18.80 -10.62
C ASN A 554 20.63 18.57 -9.23
N ASN A 555 19.80 18.48 -8.18
CA ASN A 555 20.28 18.32 -6.80
C ASN A 555 21.15 17.08 -6.55
N SER A 556 20.97 15.99 -7.32
CA SER A 556 21.75 14.76 -7.15
C SER A 556 23.21 14.97 -7.53
N TYR A 557 23.45 15.80 -8.55
CA TYR A 557 24.78 16.04 -9.10
C TYR A 557 25.35 17.40 -8.72
N ASN A 558 24.55 18.44 -8.60
CA ASN A 558 24.99 19.82 -8.33
C ASN A 558 25.02 20.13 -6.83
N ARG A 559 25.63 21.27 -6.50
CA ARG A 559 25.95 21.74 -5.14
C ARG A 559 25.50 23.19 -4.96
N ILE A 560 25.24 23.58 -3.72
CA ILE A 560 24.84 24.95 -3.34
C ILE A 560 26.07 25.87 -3.30
N THR A 561 25.93 27.11 -3.77
CA THR A 561 26.96 28.17 -3.77
C THR A 561 26.60 29.38 -2.91
N GLU A 562 25.30 29.61 -2.64
CA GLU A 562 24.82 30.63 -1.71
C GLU A 562 23.51 30.15 -1.08
N ILE A 563 23.27 30.49 0.19
CA ILE A 563 21.98 30.32 0.87
C ILE A 563 21.54 31.67 1.40
N GLY A 564 20.28 32.03 1.16
CA GLY A 564 19.59 33.16 1.78
C GLY A 564 18.33 32.68 2.49
N MET A 565 18.14 33.10 3.73
CA MET A 565 16.96 32.76 4.53
C MET A 565 16.42 33.97 5.28
N VAL A 566 15.10 34.14 5.25
CA VAL A 566 14.37 35.18 5.98
C VAL A 566 13.34 34.50 6.88
N LYS A 567 13.40 34.76 8.18
CA LYS A 567 12.45 34.22 9.16
C LYS A 567 11.34 35.24 9.41
N LEU A 568 10.12 34.83 9.11
CA LEU A 568 8.90 35.59 9.35
C LEU A 568 8.12 35.01 10.53
N VAL A 569 7.64 35.86 11.43
CA VAL A 569 6.65 35.53 12.47
C VAL A 569 5.59 36.62 12.47
N GLY A 570 4.31 36.25 12.41
CA GLY A 570 3.20 37.22 12.31
C GLY A 570 3.34 38.17 11.12
N GLY A 571 3.88 37.69 9.99
CA GLY A 571 4.13 38.50 8.79
C GLY A 571 5.31 39.48 8.90
N LYS A 572 6.06 39.50 10.01
CA LYS A 572 7.21 40.39 10.21
C LYS A 572 8.53 39.61 10.12
N GLU A 573 9.54 40.19 9.47
CA GLU A 573 10.91 39.67 9.51
C GLU A 573 11.44 39.79 10.94
N VAL A 574 11.76 38.66 11.57
CA VAL A 574 12.33 38.60 12.93
C VAL A 574 13.81 38.20 12.92
N ASP A 575 14.28 37.56 11.86
CA ASP A 575 15.67 37.15 11.71
C ASP A 575 16.03 36.89 10.23
N ARG A 576 17.31 36.92 9.89
CA ARG A 576 17.83 36.58 8.55
C ARG A 576 19.18 35.89 8.61
N PHE A 577 19.45 35.04 7.63
CA PHE A 577 20.70 34.33 7.48
C PHE A 577 21.16 34.36 6.02
N GLN A 578 22.45 34.60 5.78
CA GLN A 578 23.05 34.54 4.44
C GLN A 578 24.48 34.04 4.52
N THR A 579 24.87 33.14 3.62
CA THR A 579 26.26 32.73 3.46
C THR A 579 26.54 32.29 2.03
N LEU A 580 27.73 32.60 1.52
CA LEU A 580 28.32 31.87 0.40
C LEU A 580 28.75 30.49 0.89
N LEU A 581 28.82 29.52 -0.03
CA LEU A 581 29.28 28.17 0.25
C LEU A 581 30.28 27.72 -0.80
N ASN A 582 31.36 27.09 -0.34
CA ASN A 582 32.27 26.38 -1.21
C ASN A 582 31.59 25.08 -1.69
N PRO A 583 31.24 24.95 -2.99
CA PRO A 583 30.54 23.78 -3.51
C PRO A 583 31.48 22.56 -3.69
N GLN A 584 32.78 22.73 -3.46
CA GLN A 584 33.85 21.75 -3.70
C GLN A 584 33.87 21.22 -5.14
N ARG A 585 33.54 22.10 -6.09
CA ARG A 585 33.53 21.82 -7.51
C ARG A 585 33.54 23.11 -8.31
N ARG A 586 33.96 23.02 -9.56
CA ARG A 586 33.89 24.14 -10.51
C ARG A 586 32.46 24.62 -10.74
N ILE A 587 32.26 25.93 -10.70
CA ILE A 587 31.03 26.61 -11.11
C ILE A 587 31.06 26.81 -12.64
N PRO A 588 30.08 26.29 -13.40
CA PRO A 588 30.03 26.50 -14.84
C PRO A 588 29.90 27.98 -15.22
N SER A 589 30.58 28.43 -16.28
CA SER A 589 30.60 29.85 -16.66
C SER A 589 29.23 30.46 -16.95
N ASN A 590 28.27 29.66 -17.43
CA ASN A 590 26.89 30.09 -17.62
C ASN A 590 26.16 30.35 -16.30
N ILE A 591 26.49 29.62 -15.23
CA ILE A 591 25.97 29.86 -13.88
C ILE A 591 26.62 31.12 -13.30
N THR A 592 27.94 31.28 -13.40
CA THR A 592 28.62 32.51 -12.95
C THR A 592 28.07 33.76 -13.63
N ARG A 593 27.74 33.70 -14.93
CA ARG A 593 27.08 34.81 -15.63
C ARG A 593 25.67 35.10 -15.12
N LEU A 594 24.95 34.08 -14.67
CA LEU A 594 23.58 34.20 -14.18
C LEU A 594 23.54 34.78 -12.75
N THR A 595 24.36 34.23 -11.85
CA THR A 595 24.33 34.53 -10.40
C THR A 595 25.37 35.56 -9.98
N GLY A 596 26.40 35.76 -10.79
CA GLY A 596 27.57 36.57 -10.44
C GLY A 596 28.52 35.90 -9.45
N ILE A 597 28.28 34.65 -9.05
CA ILE A 597 29.14 33.91 -8.10
C ILE A 597 30.22 33.16 -8.88
N SER A 598 31.49 33.54 -8.66
CA SER A 598 32.65 32.90 -9.29
C SER A 598 33.32 31.88 -8.36
N ASP A 599 34.15 31.01 -8.95
CA ASP A 599 34.93 30.02 -8.19
C ASP A 599 35.83 30.71 -7.13
N GLU A 600 36.36 31.90 -7.43
CA GLU A 600 37.20 32.68 -6.53
C GLU A 600 36.42 33.22 -5.32
N MET A 601 35.16 33.62 -5.51
CA MET A 601 34.32 34.14 -4.42
C MET A 601 34.00 33.08 -3.37
N VAL A 602 33.92 31.82 -3.78
CA VAL A 602 33.53 30.70 -2.91
C VAL A 602 34.71 29.85 -2.47
N ALA A 603 35.94 30.17 -2.89
CA ALA A 603 37.13 29.37 -2.57
C ALA A 603 37.34 29.26 -1.04
N ASP A 604 37.23 30.39 -0.34
CA ASP A 604 37.41 30.49 1.12
C ASP A 604 36.07 30.51 1.89
N ALA A 605 34.94 30.31 1.20
CA ALA A 605 33.64 30.21 1.83
C ALA A 605 33.48 28.88 2.60
N PRO A 606 32.65 28.82 3.66
CA PRO A 606 32.46 27.60 4.41
C PRO A 606 31.86 26.47 3.55
N LEU A 607 32.15 25.23 3.91
CA LEU A 607 31.48 24.05 3.40
C LEU A 607 30.06 23.98 3.97
N PHE A 608 29.14 23.31 3.26
CA PHE A 608 27.81 23.06 3.81
C PHE A 608 27.85 22.34 5.16
N ALA A 609 28.80 21.42 5.35
CA ALA A 609 28.99 20.68 6.60
C ALA A 609 29.23 21.61 7.81
N GLU A 610 29.88 22.75 7.61
CA GLU A 610 30.23 23.71 8.65
C GLU A 610 29.05 24.60 9.04
N VAL A 611 28.06 24.76 8.15
CA VAL A 611 26.85 25.57 8.39
C VAL A 611 25.58 24.74 8.60
N ALA A 612 25.65 23.41 8.45
CA ALA A 612 24.49 22.52 8.49
C ALA A 612 23.69 22.66 9.80
N GLU A 613 24.37 22.75 10.94
CA GLU A 613 23.70 22.93 12.23
C GLU A 613 22.98 24.29 12.32
N GLN A 614 23.59 25.35 11.80
CA GLN A 614 22.99 26.69 11.76
C GLN A 614 21.73 26.69 10.89
N VAL A 615 21.77 26.06 9.71
CA VAL A 615 20.60 25.91 8.83
C VAL A 615 19.50 25.08 9.50
N ALA A 616 19.87 23.98 10.15
CA ALA A 616 18.91 23.11 10.85
C ALA A 616 18.19 23.87 11.98
N ARG A 617 18.94 24.63 12.78
CA ARG A 617 18.42 25.44 13.89
C ARG A 617 17.60 26.64 13.41
N PHE A 618 18.05 27.33 12.37
CA PHE A 618 17.33 28.48 11.80
C PHE A 618 15.94 28.08 11.30
N THR A 619 15.86 26.90 10.67
CA THR A 619 14.62 26.31 10.13
C THR A 619 13.85 25.44 11.13
N GLU A 620 14.28 25.36 12.39
CA GLU A 620 13.61 24.56 13.42
C GLU A 620 12.20 25.11 13.70
N ASP A 621 11.23 24.21 13.84
CA ASP A 621 9.79 24.46 14.01
C ASP A 621 9.13 25.41 12.99
N ALA A 622 9.85 25.74 11.92
CA ALA A 622 9.39 26.62 10.86
C ALA A 622 8.87 25.87 9.64
N VAL A 623 7.95 26.52 8.94
CA VAL A 623 7.55 26.14 7.59
C VAL A 623 8.64 26.57 6.63
N PHE A 624 9.22 25.64 5.89
CA PHE A 624 10.17 25.94 4.83
C PHE A 624 9.42 26.49 3.62
N VAL A 625 9.61 27.76 3.32
CA VAL A 625 8.95 28.44 2.20
C VAL A 625 9.98 28.74 1.11
N ALA A 626 9.64 28.55 -0.16
CA ALA A 626 10.48 29.01 -1.26
C ALA A 626 9.67 29.24 -2.55
N HIS A 627 10.25 30.00 -3.47
CA HIS A 627 9.64 30.31 -4.76
C HIS A 627 9.96 29.21 -5.79
N ASN A 628 9.12 28.17 -5.81
CA ASN A 628 9.39 26.82 -6.37
C ASN A 628 10.04 25.86 -5.36
N VAL A 629 9.38 25.70 -4.21
CA VAL A 629 9.91 24.99 -3.03
C VAL A 629 10.56 23.63 -3.23
N ASN A 630 10.17 22.86 -4.26
CA ASN A 630 10.80 21.56 -4.50
C ASN A 630 12.26 21.66 -4.95
N PHE A 631 12.64 22.78 -5.56
CA PHE A 631 14.01 23.04 -5.97
C PHE A 631 14.90 23.24 -4.74
N ASP A 632 14.67 24.32 -3.99
CA ASP A 632 15.49 24.73 -2.84
C ASP A 632 15.51 23.66 -1.75
N TYR A 633 14.32 23.17 -1.36
CA TYR A 633 14.17 22.10 -0.38
C TYR A 633 14.89 20.82 -0.84
N GLY A 634 14.85 20.53 -2.13
CA GLY A 634 15.51 19.36 -2.72
C GLY A 634 17.02 19.41 -2.59
N PHE A 635 17.64 20.58 -2.82
CA PHE A 635 19.07 20.79 -2.65
C PHE A 635 19.49 20.75 -1.18
N ILE A 636 18.79 21.49 -0.30
CA ILE A 636 19.07 21.47 1.14
C ILE A 636 18.97 20.05 1.69
N LYS A 637 17.88 19.33 1.36
CA LYS A 637 17.71 17.93 1.78
C LYS A 637 18.85 17.04 1.28
N GLN A 638 19.32 17.25 0.05
CA GLN A 638 20.41 16.45 -0.52
C GLN A 638 21.76 16.77 0.15
N GLU A 639 22.04 18.02 0.50
CA GLU A 639 23.24 18.38 1.26
C GLU A 639 23.23 17.73 2.66
N PHE A 640 22.11 17.75 3.39
CA PHE A 640 21.98 17.01 4.65
C PHE A 640 22.14 15.49 4.47
N ALA A 641 21.58 14.93 3.40
CA ALA A 641 21.71 13.50 3.11
C ALA A 641 23.17 13.08 2.86
N ARG A 642 24.00 13.96 2.28
CA ARG A 642 25.45 13.73 2.12
C ARG A 642 26.21 13.70 3.45
N LEU A 643 25.63 14.29 4.51
CA LEU A 643 26.13 14.23 5.88
C LEU A 643 25.50 13.09 6.69
N GLU A 644 24.75 12.20 6.03
CA GLU A 644 23.95 11.14 6.68
C GLU A 644 22.93 11.67 7.69
N GLN A 645 22.50 12.92 7.52
CA GLN A 645 21.51 13.58 8.35
C GLN A 645 20.16 13.70 7.62
N HIS A 646 19.07 13.60 8.38
CA HIS A 646 17.74 13.74 7.83
C HIS A 646 17.24 15.19 7.95
N PHE A 647 16.93 15.82 6.81
CA PHE A 647 16.25 17.11 6.78
C PHE A 647 14.77 16.96 6.44
N ARG A 648 13.90 17.28 7.42
CA ARG A 648 12.44 17.24 7.27
C ARG A 648 11.77 18.46 7.90
N ARG A 649 11.11 19.28 7.07
CA ARG A 649 10.26 20.40 7.49
C ARG A 649 8.91 20.39 6.74
N PRO A 650 7.83 20.95 7.31
CA PRO A 650 6.68 21.38 6.52
C PRO A 650 7.15 22.33 5.40
N LYS A 651 6.51 22.29 4.23
CA LYS A 651 6.96 23.09 3.09
C LYS A 651 5.82 23.82 2.39
N MET A 652 6.07 25.05 1.95
CA MET A 652 5.11 25.90 1.24
C MET A 652 5.74 26.54 0.02
N CYS A 653 4.98 26.70 -1.06
CA CYS A 653 5.47 27.23 -2.32
C CYS A 653 4.75 28.54 -2.66
N THR A 654 5.49 29.66 -2.70
CA THR A 654 4.88 30.97 -3.01
C THR A 654 4.26 30.99 -4.41
N VAL A 655 4.80 30.26 -5.40
CA VAL A 655 4.15 30.09 -6.72
C VAL A 655 2.73 29.51 -6.60
N ARG A 656 2.55 28.50 -5.74
CA ARG A 656 1.25 27.86 -5.54
C ARG A 656 0.29 28.80 -4.82
N GLU A 657 0.76 29.47 -3.77
CA GLU A 657 -0.05 30.43 -3.01
C GLU A 657 -0.47 31.62 -3.88
N MET A 658 0.45 32.18 -4.68
CA MET A 658 0.14 33.29 -5.59
C MET A 658 -0.84 32.86 -6.70
N ARG A 659 -0.73 31.65 -7.26
CA ARG A 659 -1.71 31.14 -8.24
C ARG A 659 -3.11 30.96 -7.65
N ARG A 660 -3.17 30.60 -6.37
CA ARG A 660 -4.43 30.38 -5.65
C ARG A 660 -5.12 31.70 -5.32
N THR A 661 -4.36 32.69 -4.87
CA THR A 661 -4.87 33.96 -4.34
C THR A 661 -5.01 35.04 -5.43
N TYR A 662 -4.15 35.01 -6.44
CA TYR A 662 -4.15 35.92 -7.60
C TYR A 662 -4.17 35.12 -8.93
N PRO A 663 -5.27 34.41 -9.25
CA PRO A 663 -5.35 33.61 -10.46
C PRO A 663 -5.33 34.47 -11.74
N GLY A 664 -4.87 33.89 -12.85
CA GLY A 664 -4.93 34.52 -14.18
C GLY A 664 -3.73 35.40 -14.57
N LEU A 665 -2.70 35.54 -13.74
CA LEU A 665 -1.48 36.28 -14.12
C LEU A 665 -0.72 35.58 -15.27
N PRO A 666 -0.09 36.35 -16.18
CA PRO A 666 0.59 35.80 -17.37
C PRO A 666 1.84 34.99 -17.04
N SER A 667 2.47 35.25 -15.90
CA SER A 667 3.63 34.51 -15.40
C SER A 667 3.68 34.58 -13.88
N TYR A 668 4.18 33.50 -13.27
CA TYR A 668 4.37 33.38 -11.82
C TYR A 668 5.84 33.18 -11.44
N SER A 669 6.77 33.52 -12.32
CA SER A 669 8.20 33.60 -11.97
C SER A 669 8.44 34.78 -11.02
N LEU A 670 9.41 34.65 -10.11
CA LEU A 670 9.73 35.67 -9.11
C LEU A 670 9.85 37.07 -9.74
N ALA A 671 10.69 37.22 -10.76
CA ALA A 671 10.91 38.47 -11.51
C ALA A 671 9.62 39.15 -12.00
N ASN A 672 8.67 38.36 -12.50
CA ASN A 672 7.43 38.90 -13.08
C ASN A 672 6.44 39.26 -11.99
N LEU A 673 6.37 38.47 -10.91
CA LEU A 673 5.50 38.77 -9.78
C LEU A 673 5.99 40.00 -9.02
N THR A 674 7.30 40.12 -8.76
CA THR A 674 7.86 41.29 -8.07
C THR A 674 7.66 42.55 -8.88
N LYS A 675 7.83 42.48 -10.21
CA LYS A 675 7.49 43.59 -11.12
C LYS A 675 5.98 43.93 -11.10
N HIS A 676 5.11 42.92 -11.10
CA HIS A 676 3.65 43.12 -11.12
C HIS A 676 3.14 43.77 -9.82
N PHE A 677 3.66 43.35 -8.67
CA PHE A 677 3.27 43.85 -7.36
C PHE A 677 4.14 45.00 -6.84
N HIS A 678 5.02 45.55 -7.67
CA HIS A 678 5.92 46.65 -7.32
C HIS A 678 6.80 46.37 -6.09
N ILE A 679 7.25 45.11 -5.93
CA ILE A 679 8.18 44.71 -4.86
C ILE A 679 9.60 45.06 -5.31
N GLU A 680 10.29 45.89 -4.53
CA GLU A 680 11.67 46.25 -4.80
C GLU A 680 12.61 45.06 -4.61
N MET A 681 13.51 44.86 -5.58
CA MET A 681 14.58 43.87 -5.50
C MET A 681 15.91 44.59 -5.65
N GLU A 682 16.79 44.47 -4.66
CA GLU A 682 18.13 45.08 -4.72
C GLU A 682 18.97 44.46 -5.83
N ARG A 683 18.95 43.13 -5.97
CA ARG A 683 19.67 42.41 -7.03
C ARG A 683 19.06 41.03 -7.26
N HIS A 684 18.55 40.79 -8.47
CA HIS A 684 18.09 39.47 -8.89
C HIS A 684 19.26 38.47 -8.94
N HIS A 685 19.03 37.21 -8.53
CA HIS A 685 20.04 36.14 -8.46
C HIS A 685 21.08 36.34 -7.36
N ARG A 686 20.62 36.85 -6.23
CA ARG A 686 21.31 36.80 -4.95
C ARG A 686 20.36 36.20 -3.94
N ALA A 687 20.79 35.12 -3.30
CA ALA A 687 19.88 34.27 -2.55
C ALA A 687 19.07 35.04 -1.47
N LEU A 688 19.70 35.94 -0.71
CA LEU A 688 18.96 36.70 0.30
C LEU A 688 17.97 37.73 -0.31
N SER A 689 18.32 38.36 -1.43
CA SER A 689 17.45 39.31 -2.12
C SER A 689 16.20 38.60 -2.65
N ASP A 690 16.38 37.43 -3.24
CA ASP A 690 15.29 36.64 -3.82
C ASP A 690 14.42 36.02 -2.71
N ALA A 691 15.01 35.59 -1.58
CA ALA A 691 14.29 35.16 -0.39
C ALA A 691 13.43 36.29 0.23
N LYS A 692 13.95 37.52 0.32
CA LYS A 692 13.18 38.69 0.78
C LYS A 692 12.02 39.01 -0.15
N ALA A 693 12.25 38.99 -1.46
CA ALA A 693 11.19 39.22 -2.45
C ALA A 693 10.10 38.14 -2.36
N ALA A 694 10.48 36.88 -2.20
CA ALA A 694 9.55 35.78 -1.97
C ALA A 694 8.80 35.91 -0.64
N ALA A 695 9.43 36.49 0.40
CA ALA A 695 8.80 36.78 1.68
C ALA A 695 7.69 37.84 1.55
N GLU A 696 7.91 38.91 0.79
CA GLU A 696 6.86 39.90 0.50
C GLU A 696 5.71 39.29 -0.31
N LEU A 697 6.01 38.45 -1.31
CA LEU A 697 4.96 37.71 -2.04
C LEU A 697 4.15 36.79 -1.11
N LEU A 698 4.80 36.14 -0.14
CA LEU A 698 4.11 35.31 0.84
C LEU A 698 3.13 36.15 1.68
N LYS A 699 3.55 37.34 2.14
CA LYS A 699 2.67 38.25 2.90
C LYS A 699 1.46 38.66 2.07
N LEU A 700 1.66 39.08 0.81
CA LEU A 700 0.56 39.43 -0.09
C LEU A 700 -0.41 38.27 -0.30
N ALA A 701 0.12 37.06 -0.53
CA ALA A 701 -0.72 35.86 -0.66
C ALA A 701 -1.52 35.61 0.62
N PHE A 702 -0.89 35.80 1.78
CA PHE A 702 -1.55 35.61 3.07
C PHE A 702 -2.67 36.63 3.30
N GLU A 703 -2.38 37.92 3.14
CA GLU A 703 -3.38 38.99 3.23
C GLU A 703 -4.57 38.71 2.31
N LYS A 704 -4.30 38.31 1.06
CA LYS A 704 -5.36 38.00 0.10
C LYS A 704 -6.18 36.77 0.46
N ASP A 705 -5.53 35.75 1.00
CA ASP A 705 -6.19 34.54 1.46
C ASP A 705 -7.11 34.83 2.65
N ASP A 706 -6.65 35.64 3.61
CA ASP A 706 -7.44 36.02 4.78
C ASP A 706 -8.69 36.81 4.38
N GLU A 707 -8.60 37.67 3.36
CA GLU A 707 -9.77 38.32 2.73
C GLU A 707 -10.75 37.32 2.11
N LEU A 708 -10.23 36.31 1.38
CA LEU A 708 -11.06 35.34 0.65
C LEU A 708 -11.77 34.34 1.57
N THR A 709 -11.11 33.94 2.66
CA THR A 709 -11.61 32.91 3.58
C THR A 709 -12.27 33.47 4.84
N GLY A 710 -12.28 34.80 5.01
CA GLY A 710 -12.78 35.44 6.23
C GLY A 710 -11.94 35.11 7.48
N LEU A 711 -10.65 34.81 7.29
CA LEU A 711 -9.70 34.53 8.37
C LEU A 711 -9.05 35.81 8.95
N SER A 712 -9.53 36.99 8.54
CA SER A 712 -9.03 38.28 9.04
C SER A 712 -9.05 38.34 10.57
N ALA A 713 -7.89 38.67 11.15
CA ALA A 713 -7.71 38.81 12.59
C ALA A 713 -8.72 39.79 13.20
N ASN A 714 -9.49 39.31 14.18
CA ASN A 714 -10.08 40.15 15.23
C ASN A 714 -9.10 40.23 16.39
#